data_AF-A0A954RPF8-F1
#
_entry.id   AF-A0A954RPF8-F1
#
_cell.length_a   1.000
_cell.length_b   1.000
_cell.length_c   1.000
_cell.angle_alpha   90.00
_cell.angle_beta   90.00
_cell.angle_gamma   90.00
#
_symmetry.space_group_name_H-M   'P 1'
#
loop_
_entity.id
_entity.type
_entity.pdbx_description
1 polymer ?
#
loop_
_entity_poly.entity_id
_entity_poly.type
_entity_poly.pdbx_seq_one_letter_code
_entity_poly.pdbx_strand_id
1 'polypeptide(L)'
;RCRMSIRKRGADSPQFGLRQLTRYTLNEQGWEVAADLYLDCEATDLNALELSLDASLKVIGVTHETAPLPWNVSVDNDGRSRVRVNFPTGIRGLNRLVRVTAVAPPPQSGEFDLPRLHVPLAMWQQEALQLRIASPFELQDLRLNQAIQVPQMARELSSTTAAIAVQCQSAQYTARLVIGPATAGYEVKSACRIEPTTSELRAALNVDVRSRTNNNFQIQAWIAPDWILDLESIESETPELIDEWQVSDLPSAPGHQVLNIRFAQALPTESWTMLTIRARRSLEAAHGPLAIQDLQPLEFPDATESPRHFLVVQSTPTTEVSYPADGQMTWFSLDDLDGNRETQLLGTAAPDRLVLLDPPTLRQPIEFRERTDEAAELSAAIEVLQRCGMKANSEQIRLDVQRMSGRLNKLYVRLSQAREEEVRWYLESPLQRELTAKRVTGSDEDVGELWEIDWPELTADSLTLVGERSWSSSGTVRASLARVLNVTKSEGKLLLEGPPNLRLLHQAQPFLTPLPVGQSRANQNGNLRFAFRYTPLADNIFASEHEVELTFAENNRNATPVTVWRLSDETHLELNGGVRHDVTLWLENPGADQLLVSLAADCQLRQVTVNGVELTTTSDNDADQLQVPLVQTDRYPCVQIRYDEPGSRLRSWQNLAWHPLEIDGHVISRQWQVWVPTDLALASATPLGLMDRLRRLEGPFRRLPNERPFNLFSYADWNELWSGDRRDQNISALCRAVVSRLGRHDARTLSQALVSEGDSAVWIDPRPIAERGIGPQTPLPDSHSLSDYERGLDRLERLGLACIEVNHGVLLTSSDSLSAQWHSEPTRESPWLQRLPEHKVVTSRVVDTQGNPIGPPLLPLDAWQRTHFPWQVAFSDRSPDIAAGWQAHSFDLARTKTITVYRRTLFWLLSYAAFLAAMATNYWLKQRHARRCLLLPGLSIAAMLLVEAPWLAVTQACIWGALIGLLVPRMSRRAAPPVSRISTVTRAAWVATGVIAAVLCWPDWISSP
;
A
#
# COMPACT_ATOMS: atom_id res chain seq x y z
N ARG A 1 47.70 4.93 -52.67
CA ARG A 1 48.16 4.43 -53.99
C ARG A 1 48.05 2.90 -53.97
N CYS A 2 46.92 2.34 -54.39
CA CYS A 2 46.81 0.92 -54.75
C CYS A 2 46.79 0.84 -56.27
N ARG A 3 47.80 0.18 -56.84
CA ARG A 3 47.97 -0.02 -58.28
C ARG A 3 47.26 -1.33 -58.62
N MET A 4 46.02 -1.25 -59.07
CA MET A 4 45.25 -2.42 -59.48
C MET A 4 45.65 -2.79 -60.91
N SER A 5 46.41 -3.88 -61.07
CA SER A 5 46.72 -4.46 -62.37
C SER A 5 45.69 -5.51 -62.72
N ILE A 6 44.81 -5.21 -63.68
CA ILE A 6 43.89 -6.20 -64.26
C ILE A 6 44.71 -7.05 -65.24
N ARG A 7 45.06 -8.27 -64.84
CA ARG A 7 45.54 -9.30 -65.76
C ARG A 7 44.33 -9.86 -66.50
N LYS A 8 44.19 -9.53 -67.78
CA LYS A 8 43.27 -10.22 -68.70
C LYS A 8 43.84 -11.61 -68.96
N ARG A 9 43.39 -12.61 -68.20
CA ARG A 9 43.66 -14.02 -68.48
C ARG A 9 42.55 -14.50 -69.41
N GLY A 10 42.90 -14.88 -70.62
CA GLY A 10 41.97 -15.48 -71.58
C GLY A 10 41.40 -16.77 -71.02
N ALA A 11 40.14 -16.71 -70.64
CA ALA A 11 39.18 -17.79 -70.49
C ALA A 11 37.82 -17.14 -70.81
N ASP A 12 36.99 -17.82 -71.60
CA ASP A 12 35.76 -17.29 -72.20
C ASP A 12 35.00 -16.34 -71.26
N SER A 13 34.95 -15.06 -71.65
CA SER A 13 34.16 -14.09 -70.89
C SER A 13 32.70 -14.52 -70.93
N PRO A 14 31.96 -14.53 -69.80
CA PRO A 14 30.58 -14.98 -69.78
C PRO A 14 29.76 -14.14 -70.77
N GLN A 15 29.05 -14.82 -71.67
CA GLN A 15 28.45 -14.18 -72.85
C GLN A 15 27.09 -13.52 -72.55
N PHE A 16 26.47 -13.85 -71.41
CA PHE A 16 25.15 -13.36 -71.01
C PHE A 16 24.95 -13.50 -69.49
N GLY A 17 24.02 -12.72 -68.93
CA GLY A 17 23.56 -12.85 -67.53
C GLY A 17 22.50 -13.93 -67.37
N LEU A 18 22.48 -14.60 -66.21
CA LEU A 18 21.49 -15.64 -65.90
C LEU A 18 20.81 -15.39 -64.55
N ARG A 19 19.48 -15.38 -64.57
CA ARG A 19 18.62 -15.55 -63.39
C ARG A 19 17.86 -16.87 -63.53
N GLN A 20 17.85 -17.68 -62.48
CA GLN A 20 17.29 -19.03 -62.52
C GLN A 20 16.26 -19.25 -61.41
N LEU A 21 15.12 -19.84 -61.76
CA LEU A 21 14.14 -20.34 -60.80
C LEU A 21 13.93 -21.84 -61.07
N THR A 22 14.34 -22.68 -60.14
CA THR A 22 14.21 -24.13 -60.28
C THR A 22 13.14 -24.66 -59.33
N ARG A 23 12.10 -25.28 -59.88
CA ARG A 23 11.05 -25.95 -59.10
C ARG A 23 11.31 -27.45 -59.08
N TYR A 24 11.37 -28.03 -57.90
CA TYR A 24 11.50 -29.45 -57.65
C TYR A 24 10.21 -29.97 -57.04
N THR A 25 9.62 -30.99 -57.66
CA THR A 25 8.46 -31.70 -57.11
C THR A 25 8.81 -33.16 -56.97
N LEU A 26 8.75 -33.69 -55.75
CA LEU A 26 8.91 -35.12 -55.49
C LEU A 26 7.53 -35.79 -55.40
N ASN A 27 7.33 -36.83 -56.20
CA ASN A 27 6.16 -37.71 -56.15
C ASN A 27 6.59 -39.19 -56.17
N GLU A 28 5.63 -40.12 -56.21
CA GLU A 28 5.91 -41.57 -56.26
C GLU A 28 6.74 -42.00 -57.47
N GLN A 29 6.72 -41.26 -58.58
CA GLN A 29 7.45 -41.56 -59.80
C GLN A 29 8.89 -41.03 -59.79
N GLY A 30 9.21 -40.09 -58.89
CA GLY A 30 10.52 -39.49 -58.73
C GLY A 30 10.48 -37.97 -58.67
N TRP A 31 11.60 -37.35 -59.04
CA TRP A 31 11.72 -35.90 -59.09
C TRP A 31 11.29 -35.36 -60.45
N GLU A 32 10.38 -34.40 -60.43
CA GLU A 32 10.09 -33.51 -61.54
C GLU A 32 10.79 -32.17 -61.31
N VAL A 33 11.62 -31.77 -62.26
CA VAL A 33 12.42 -30.55 -62.20
C VAL A 33 12.04 -29.62 -63.34
N ALA A 34 11.65 -28.39 -63.01
CA ALA A 34 11.38 -27.34 -63.97
C ALA A 34 12.27 -26.13 -63.69
N ALA A 35 13.23 -25.86 -64.57
CA ALA A 35 14.13 -24.72 -64.48
C ALA A 35 13.70 -23.63 -65.46
N ASP A 36 13.30 -22.48 -64.92
CA ASP A 36 13.05 -21.25 -65.66
C ASP A 36 14.35 -20.43 -65.71
N LEU A 37 15.00 -20.39 -66.88
CA LEU A 37 16.26 -19.69 -67.13
C LEU A 37 15.96 -18.36 -67.82
N TYR A 38 16.17 -17.24 -67.13
CA TYR A 38 16.04 -15.90 -67.67
C TYR A 38 17.42 -15.41 -68.13
N LEU A 39 17.57 -15.24 -69.44
CA LEU A 39 18.83 -14.88 -70.09
C LEU A 39 18.86 -13.40 -70.45
N ASP A 40 19.95 -12.73 -70.08
CA ASP A 40 20.22 -11.33 -70.41
C ASP A 40 21.35 -11.25 -71.46
N CYS A 41 20.97 -11.16 -72.73
CA CYS A 41 21.86 -11.23 -73.91
C CYS A 41 21.97 -9.85 -74.61
N GLU A 42 22.70 -8.90 -74.00
CA GLU A 42 22.79 -7.52 -74.53
C GLU A 42 23.81 -7.35 -75.68
N ALA A 43 24.97 -8.01 -75.57
CA ALA A 43 26.14 -7.72 -76.39
C ALA A 43 26.28 -8.59 -77.65
N THR A 44 25.82 -9.85 -77.63
CA THR A 44 25.97 -10.82 -78.74
C THR A 44 24.73 -11.71 -78.80
N ASP A 45 24.28 -12.05 -80.02
CA ASP A 45 23.18 -13.00 -80.21
C ASP A 45 23.58 -14.39 -79.74
N LEU A 46 22.77 -14.99 -78.85
CA LEU A 46 23.01 -16.33 -78.34
C LEU A 46 22.39 -17.36 -79.29
N ASN A 47 23.24 -18.10 -80.01
CA ASN A 47 22.80 -19.09 -81.01
C ASN A 47 22.67 -20.52 -80.44
N ALA A 48 23.34 -20.81 -79.33
CA ALA A 48 23.19 -22.07 -78.63
C ALA A 48 23.40 -21.88 -77.12
N LEU A 49 22.67 -22.64 -76.31
CA LEU A 49 22.82 -22.70 -74.86
C LEU A 49 23.32 -24.08 -74.47
N GLU A 50 24.45 -24.13 -73.75
CA GLU A 50 24.98 -25.38 -73.19
C GLU A 50 24.59 -25.50 -71.72
N LEU A 51 24.02 -26.65 -71.38
CA LEU A 51 23.59 -27.03 -70.04
C LEU A 51 24.41 -28.25 -69.60
N SER A 52 24.89 -28.25 -68.36
CA SER A 52 25.50 -29.39 -67.69
C SER A 52 24.53 -29.90 -66.63
N LEU A 53 24.12 -31.16 -66.74
CA LEU A 53 23.21 -31.81 -65.79
C LEU A 53 23.96 -32.89 -64.99
N ASP A 54 23.57 -33.03 -63.73
CA ASP A 54 23.99 -34.17 -62.91
C ASP A 54 23.51 -35.50 -63.51
N ALA A 55 24.24 -36.59 -63.24
CA ALA A 55 24.04 -37.89 -63.88
C ALA A 55 22.63 -38.49 -63.69
N SER A 56 21.92 -38.07 -62.64
CA SER A 56 20.55 -38.51 -62.34
C SER A 56 19.46 -37.79 -63.14
N LEU A 57 19.76 -36.64 -63.76
CA LEU A 57 18.77 -35.84 -64.49
C LEU A 57 18.67 -36.20 -65.98
N LYS A 58 17.43 -36.37 -66.45
CA LYS A 58 17.11 -36.57 -67.86
C LYS A 58 16.18 -35.45 -68.33
N VAL A 59 16.64 -34.66 -69.31
CA VAL A 59 15.83 -33.60 -69.92
C VAL A 59 14.74 -34.22 -70.79
N ILE A 60 13.50 -33.83 -70.55
CA ILE A 60 12.31 -34.29 -71.29
C ILE A 60 11.71 -33.18 -72.16
N GLY A 61 12.04 -31.91 -71.90
CA GLY A 61 11.56 -30.79 -72.70
C GLY A 61 12.42 -29.55 -72.55
N VAL A 62 12.55 -28.80 -73.65
CA VAL A 62 13.12 -27.46 -73.66
C VAL A 62 12.23 -26.56 -74.50
N THR A 63 11.83 -25.43 -73.92
CA THR A 63 11.00 -24.43 -74.59
C THR A 63 11.62 -23.04 -74.43
N HIS A 64 11.43 -22.19 -75.43
CA HIS A 64 11.73 -20.76 -75.33
C HIS A 64 10.44 -19.97 -75.48
N GLU A 65 10.14 -19.18 -74.44
CA GLU A 65 8.81 -18.61 -74.19
C GLU A 65 7.72 -19.71 -74.15
N THR A 66 7.16 -20.06 -75.30
CA THR A 66 6.16 -21.13 -75.46
C THR A 66 6.48 -22.11 -76.59
N ALA A 67 7.54 -21.86 -77.37
CA ALA A 67 7.89 -22.68 -78.53
C ALA A 67 8.91 -23.77 -78.16
N PRO A 68 8.71 -25.03 -78.59
CA PRO A 68 9.70 -26.08 -78.37
C PRO A 68 10.98 -25.79 -79.15
N LEU A 69 12.13 -26.03 -78.52
CA LEU A 69 13.44 -25.90 -79.15
C LEU A 69 14.06 -27.28 -79.42
N PRO A 70 14.92 -27.44 -80.44
CA PRO A 70 15.71 -28.65 -80.60
C PRO A 70 16.90 -28.65 -79.62
N TRP A 71 17.14 -29.79 -78.96
CA TRP A 71 18.31 -30.01 -78.12
C TRP A 71 18.97 -31.36 -78.42
N ASN A 72 20.28 -31.43 -78.23
CA ASN A 72 21.07 -32.66 -78.33
C ASN A 72 21.71 -32.97 -76.98
N VAL A 73 21.76 -34.24 -76.61
CA VAL A 73 22.40 -34.71 -75.38
C VAL A 73 23.71 -35.42 -75.76
N SER A 74 24.80 -35.02 -75.12
CA SER A 74 26.09 -35.71 -75.19
C SER A 74 26.54 -36.00 -73.76
N VAL A 75 27.14 -37.16 -73.52
CA VAL A 75 27.68 -37.51 -72.20
C VAL A 75 29.15 -37.10 -72.16
N ASP A 76 29.54 -36.40 -71.10
CA ASP A 76 30.93 -36.01 -70.86
C ASP A 76 31.75 -37.18 -70.29
N ASN A 77 33.08 -37.10 -70.32
CA ASN A 77 33.97 -38.15 -69.78
C ASN A 77 33.76 -38.40 -68.27
N ASP A 78 33.22 -37.43 -67.55
CA ASP A 78 32.89 -37.49 -66.12
C ASP A 78 31.47 -38.06 -65.85
N GLY A 79 30.77 -38.56 -66.86
CA GLY A 79 29.42 -39.15 -66.73
C GLY A 79 28.28 -38.13 -66.57
N ARG A 80 28.58 -36.82 -66.62
CA ARG A 80 27.57 -35.75 -66.65
C ARG A 80 26.96 -35.63 -68.05
N SER A 81 25.65 -35.37 -68.09
CA SER A 81 24.95 -35.13 -69.36
C SER A 81 25.11 -33.66 -69.74
N ARG A 82 25.71 -33.39 -70.90
CA ARG A 82 25.77 -32.06 -71.51
C ARG A 82 24.66 -31.93 -72.55
N VAL A 83 23.78 -30.96 -72.37
CA VAL A 83 22.67 -30.67 -73.27
C VAL A 83 22.93 -29.38 -74.01
N ARG A 84 22.98 -29.46 -75.34
CA ARG A 84 23.13 -28.29 -76.21
C ARG A 84 21.80 -27.97 -76.87
N VAL A 85 21.23 -26.83 -76.49
CA VAL A 85 19.99 -26.28 -77.05
C VAL A 85 20.38 -25.33 -78.17
N ASN A 86 19.86 -25.55 -79.38
CA ASN A 86 20.15 -24.68 -80.52
C ASN A 86 18.97 -23.72 -80.77
N PHE A 87 19.26 -22.43 -80.91
CA PHE A 87 18.24 -21.43 -81.23
C PHE A 87 18.20 -21.21 -82.75
N PRO A 88 17.05 -21.44 -83.42
CA PRO A 88 16.93 -21.25 -84.87
C PRO A 88 17.22 -19.81 -85.32
N THR A 89 16.84 -18.84 -84.47
CA THR A 89 17.20 -17.42 -84.58
C THR A 89 17.89 -17.02 -83.28
N GLY A 90 19.08 -16.44 -83.36
CA GLY A 90 19.84 -16.03 -82.18
C GLY A 90 19.00 -15.16 -81.23
N ILE A 91 19.11 -15.42 -79.94
CA ILE A 91 18.35 -14.71 -78.91
C ILE A 91 19.09 -13.42 -78.52
N ARG A 92 18.36 -12.30 -78.46
CA ARG A 92 18.86 -10.98 -78.02
C ARG A 92 17.88 -10.28 -77.08
N GLY A 93 18.43 -9.47 -76.16
CA GLY A 93 17.68 -8.65 -75.20
C GLY A 93 17.70 -9.23 -73.79
N LEU A 94 16.97 -8.56 -72.90
CA LEU A 94 16.89 -8.91 -71.48
C LEU A 94 15.73 -9.88 -71.20
N ASN A 95 15.88 -10.69 -70.15
CA ASN A 95 14.84 -11.54 -69.57
C ASN A 95 14.20 -12.54 -70.54
N ARG A 96 15.00 -13.13 -71.45
CA ARG A 96 14.55 -14.15 -72.39
C ARG A 96 14.39 -15.48 -71.66
N LEU A 97 13.18 -16.04 -71.67
CA LEU A 97 12.87 -17.22 -70.89
C LEU A 97 13.13 -18.50 -71.68
N VAL A 98 14.04 -19.33 -71.18
CA VAL A 98 14.20 -20.72 -71.59
C VAL A 98 13.77 -21.62 -70.45
N ARG A 99 12.71 -22.40 -70.65
CA ARG A 99 12.23 -23.38 -69.68
C ARG A 99 12.74 -24.76 -70.03
N VAL A 100 13.42 -25.38 -69.08
CA VAL A 100 13.93 -26.76 -69.16
C VAL A 100 13.16 -27.63 -68.19
N THR A 101 12.57 -28.71 -68.68
CA THR A 101 11.92 -29.72 -67.84
C THR A 101 12.73 -31.01 -67.87
N ALA A 102 12.96 -31.58 -66.70
CA ALA A 102 13.76 -32.77 -66.50
C ALA A 102 13.12 -33.67 -65.43
N VAL A 103 13.48 -34.95 -65.46
CA VAL A 103 13.09 -35.92 -64.44
C VAL A 103 14.31 -36.63 -63.88
N ALA A 104 14.25 -37.01 -62.61
CA ALA A 104 15.24 -37.85 -61.96
C ALA A 104 14.55 -38.96 -61.14
N PRO A 105 15.17 -40.15 -60.98
CA PRO A 105 14.58 -41.22 -60.18
C PRO A 105 14.38 -40.78 -58.72
N PRO A 106 13.44 -41.40 -57.98
CA PRO A 106 13.27 -41.11 -56.56
C PRO A 106 14.57 -41.40 -55.79
N PRO A 107 14.86 -40.63 -54.72
CA PRO A 107 16.06 -40.84 -53.93
C PRO A 107 16.01 -42.22 -53.26
N GLN A 108 17.15 -42.90 -53.20
CA GLN A 108 17.30 -44.08 -52.35
C GLN A 108 17.34 -43.61 -50.88
N SER A 109 16.80 -44.40 -49.96
CA SER A 109 16.71 -44.05 -48.53
C SER A 109 18.04 -43.53 -47.98
N GLY A 110 18.03 -42.34 -47.38
CA GLY A 110 19.23 -41.70 -46.81
C GLY A 110 19.38 -40.24 -47.19
N GLU A 111 20.59 -39.71 -46.94
CA GLU A 111 20.96 -38.33 -47.27
C GLU A 111 21.25 -38.22 -48.79
N PHE A 112 20.59 -37.30 -49.48
CA PHE A 112 20.69 -37.14 -50.94
C PHE A 112 20.87 -35.68 -51.35
N ASP A 113 21.77 -35.43 -52.31
CA ASP A 113 22.01 -34.09 -52.87
C ASP A 113 20.99 -33.78 -53.98
N LEU A 114 20.34 -32.61 -53.89
CA LEU A 114 19.36 -32.17 -54.89
C LEU A 114 20.02 -32.06 -56.27
N PRO A 115 19.48 -32.71 -57.31
CA PRO A 115 20.15 -32.80 -58.59
C PRO A 115 20.10 -31.46 -59.33
N ARG A 116 21.21 -31.05 -59.94
CA ARG A 116 21.41 -29.69 -60.44
C ARG A 116 21.50 -29.63 -61.96
N LEU A 117 21.00 -28.50 -62.47
CA LEU A 117 21.21 -28.04 -63.83
C LEU A 117 22.09 -26.79 -63.77
N HIS A 118 23.24 -26.84 -64.43
CA HIS A 118 24.24 -25.76 -64.46
C HIS A 118 24.42 -25.22 -65.88
N VAL A 119 24.67 -23.92 -66.01
CA VAL A 119 24.91 -23.23 -67.29
C VAL A 119 26.34 -22.68 -67.31
N PRO A 120 27.33 -23.41 -67.86
CA PRO A 120 28.75 -23.11 -67.64
C PRO A 120 29.24 -21.75 -68.15
N LEU A 121 28.62 -21.22 -69.21
CA LEU A 121 29.05 -19.98 -69.89
C LEU A 121 28.27 -18.72 -69.45
N ALA A 122 27.40 -18.85 -68.44
CA ALA A 122 26.57 -17.75 -67.96
C ALA A 122 27.21 -17.01 -66.78
N MET A 123 27.00 -15.69 -66.72
CA MET A 123 27.27 -14.91 -65.52
C MET A 123 26.07 -15.06 -64.58
N TRP A 124 26.24 -15.87 -63.53
CA TRP A 124 25.23 -16.07 -62.49
C TRP A 124 24.89 -14.73 -61.81
N GLN A 125 23.61 -14.36 -61.79
CA GLN A 125 23.10 -13.18 -61.10
C GLN A 125 22.26 -13.56 -59.88
N GLN A 126 21.32 -14.48 -60.05
CA GLN A 126 20.42 -14.92 -58.99
C GLN A 126 19.93 -16.34 -59.28
N GLU A 127 19.76 -17.13 -58.23
CA GLU A 127 19.09 -18.42 -58.32
C GLU A 127 18.19 -18.65 -57.11
N ALA A 128 16.96 -19.11 -57.37
CA ALA A 128 15.99 -19.48 -56.36
C ALA A 128 15.49 -20.90 -56.63
N LEU A 129 15.22 -21.63 -55.55
CA LEU A 129 14.68 -22.98 -55.60
C LEU A 129 13.32 -23.00 -54.92
N GLN A 130 12.40 -23.76 -55.47
CA GLN A 130 11.13 -24.09 -54.84
C GLN A 130 11.02 -25.60 -54.73
N LEU A 131 11.03 -26.11 -53.51
CA LEU A 131 10.92 -27.53 -53.22
C LEU A 131 9.49 -27.85 -52.79
N ARG A 132 8.89 -28.84 -53.43
CA ARG A 132 7.59 -29.42 -53.09
C ARG A 132 7.75 -30.93 -52.92
N ILE A 133 7.30 -31.45 -51.80
CA ILE A 133 7.33 -32.89 -51.51
C ILE A 133 5.89 -33.33 -51.30
N ALA A 134 5.42 -34.24 -52.14
CA ALA A 134 4.08 -34.79 -52.06
C ALA A 134 4.08 -36.08 -51.21
N SER A 135 2.92 -36.37 -50.60
CA SER A 135 2.63 -37.67 -49.98
C SER A 135 2.93 -38.81 -50.98
N PRO A 136 3.50 -39.95 -50.54
CA PRO A 136 3.71 -40.40 -49.16
C PRO A 136 5.03 -39.97 -48.51
N PHE A 137 5.77 -39.03 -49.09
CA PHE A 137 7.08 -38.61 -48.58
C PHE A 137 7.00 -37.35 -47.70
N GLU A 138 7.95 -37.21 -46.77
CA GLU A 138 8.15 -36.03 -45.95
C GLU A 138 9.64 -35.66 -45.88
N LEU A 139 9.90 -34.35 -45.80
CA LEU A 139 11.24 -33.82 -45.59
C LEU A 139 11.60 -33.91 -44.11
N GLN A 140 12.57 -34.76 -43.79
CA GLN A 140 13.03 -34.94 -42.41
C GLN A 140 14.15 -33.97 -42.04
N ASP A 141 15.04 -33.66 -42.99
CA ASP A 141 16.14 -32.71 -42.79
C ASP A 141 16.48 -32.00 -44.12
N LEU A 142 16.87 -30.73 -44.03
CA LEU A 142 17.34 -29.90 -45.15
C LEU A 142 18.59 -29.12 -44.74
N ARG A 143 19.72 -29.50 -45.34
CA ARG A 143 21.01 -28.87 -45.12
C ARG A 143 21.38 -28.03 -46.32
N LEU A 144 21.52 -26.73 -46.09
CA LEU A 144 21.86 -25.74 -47.10
C LEU A 144 23.30 -25.24 -46.88
N ASN A 145 24.10 -25.19 -47.95
CA ASN A 145 25.40 -24.53 -47.97
C ASN A 145 25.42 -23.50 -49.10
N GLN A 146 25.83 -22.26 -48.79
CA GLN A 146 25.76 -21.10 -49.69
C GLN A 146 24.33 -20.84 -50.22
N ALA A 147 23.32 -21.16 -49.40
CA ALA A 147 21.91 -20.91 -49.66
C ALA A 147 21.16 -20.74 -48.31
N ILE A 148 20.03 -20.02 -48.34
CA ILE A 148 19.20 -19.77 -47.16
C ILE A 148 17.73 -20.08 -47.47
N GLN A 149 17.02 -20.62 -46.49
CA GLN A 149 15.57 -20.76 -46.57
C GLN A 149 14.91 -19.40 -46.33
N VAL A 150 13.93 -19.05 -47.16
CA VAL A 150 13.21 -17.78 -47.06
C VAL A 150 11.76 -18.05 -46.64
N PRO A 151 11.22 -17.34 -45.63
CA PRO A 151 9.81 -17.45 -45.25
C PRO A 151 8.93 -17.04 -46.44
N GLN A 152 8.00 -17.92 -46.85
CA GLN A 152 7.14 -17.63 -47.99
C GLN A 152 6.04 -16.63 -47.57
N MET A 153 5.95 -15.46 -48.21
CA MET A 153 4.81 -14.56 -48.01
C MET A 153 3.53 -15.23 -48.51
N ALA A 154 2.52 -15.29 -47.64
CA ALA A 154 1.27 -16.05 -47.74
C ALA A 154 0.30 -15.59 -48.85
N ARG A 155 0.73 -15.44 -50.11
CA ARG A 155 -0.13 -14.90 -51.16
C ARG A 155 -0.50 -15.80 -52.34
N GLU A 156 0.05 -16.99 -52.43
CA GLU A 156 -0.43 -17.99 -53.38
C GLU A 156 -0.17 -19.35 -52.76
N LEU A 157 -1.22 -20.15 -52.49
CA LEU A 157 -1.19 -21.62 -52.46
C LEU A 157 -2.58 -22.14 -52.02
N SER A 158 -3.45 -22.38 -53.01
CA SER A 158 -4.61 -23.27 -52.90
C SER A 158 -4.19 -24.74 -53.02
N SER A 159 -3.04 -25.13 -52.46
CA SER A 159 -2.59 -26.53 -52.48
C SER A 159 -2.05 -26.96 -51.13
N THR A 160 -2.54 -28.11 -50.68
CA THR A 160 -2.30 -28.84 -49.43
C THR A 160 -0.86 -29.31 -49.18
N THR A 161 0.12 -28.80 -49.93
CA THR A 161 1.55 -29.15 -49.79
C THR A 161 2.40 -27.89 -49.57
N ALA A 162 3.02 -27.79 -48.40
CA ALA A 162 3.91 -26.70 -48.05
C ALA A 162 5.10 -26.66 -49.04
N ALA A 163 5.31 -25.51 -49.70
CA ALA A 163 6.44 -25.31 -50.59
C ALA A 163 7.59 -24.65 -49.81
N ILE A 164 8.80 -25.17 -49.92
CA ILE A 164 9.99 -24.60 -49.28
C ILE A 164 10.70 -23.73 -50.31
N ALA A 165 10.81 -22.43 -50.02
CA ALA A 165 11.54 -21.48 -50.85
C ALA A 165 12.98 -21.34 -50.35
N VAL A 166 13.95 -21.50 -51.25
CA VAL A 166 15.38 -21.36 -50.96
C VAL A 166 15.98 -20.31 -51.88
N GLN A 167 16.71 -19.36 -51.33
CA GLN A 167 17.47 -18.37 -52.07
C GLN A 167 18.95 -18.75 -52.05
N CYS A 168 19.53 -19.01 -53.23
CA CYS A 168 20.95 -19.34 -53.38
C CYS A 168 21.79 -18.06 -53.31
N GLN A 169 22.93 -18.13 -52.62
CA GLN A 169 23.88 -17.02 -52.45
C GLN A 169 25.09 -17.14 -53.41
N SER A 170 25.27 -18.30 -54.03
CA SER A 170 26.38 -18.58 -54.96
C SER A 170 25.96 -19.62 -56.00
N ALA A 171 26.58 -19.59 -57.18
CA ALA A 171 26.45 -20.62 -58.22
C ALA A 171 26.95 -22.01 -57.75
N GLN A 172 27.69 -22.10 -56.64
CA GLN A 172 28.25 -23.34 -56.08
C GLN A 172 27.44 -23.90 -54.90
N TYR A 173 26.21 -23.45 -54.67
CA TYR A 173 25.40 -23.93 -53.54
C TYR A 173 25.18 -25.45 -53.54
N THR A 174 24.97 -26.02 -52.36
CA THR A 174 24.52 -27.41 -52.20
C THR A 174 23.29 -27.44 -51.32
N ALA A 175 22.26 -28.16 -51.75
CA ALA A 175 21.06 -28.45 -50.98
C ALA A 175 20.97 -29.97 -50.80
N ARG A 176 21.09 -30.41 -49.56
CA ARG A 176 21.09 -31.83 -49.21
C ARG A 176 19.88 -32.14 -48.35
N LEU A 177 19.17 -33.20 -48.70
CA LEU A 177 17.87 -33.55 -48.13
C LEU A 177 17.91 -34.94 -47.51
N VAL A 178 17.19 -35.11 -46.42
CA VAL A 178 16.81 -36.43 -45.90
C VAL A 178 15.31 -36.55 -46.09
N ILE A 179 14.89 -37.53 -46.89
CA ILE A 179 13.49 -37.79 -47.21
C ILE A 179 13.12 -39.15 -46.64
N GLY A 180 12.00 -39.20 -45.93
CA GLY A 180 11.44 -40.43 -45.39
C GLY A 180 9.94 -40.55 -45.70
N PRO A 181 9.31 -41.66 -45.29
CA PRO A 181 7.85 -41.74 -45.28
C PRO A 181 7.28 -40.64 -44.39
N ALA A 182 6.14 -40.07 -44.80
CA ALA A 182 5.40 -39.11 -43.99
C ALA A 182 5.10 -39.74 -42.63
N THR A 183 5.60 -39.11 -41.58
CA THR A 183 5.30 -39.53 -40.21
C THR A 183 3.80 -39.36 -39.99
N ALA A 184 3.15 -40.38 -39.42
CA ALA A 184 1.71 -40.35 -39.16
C ALA A 184 1.38 -39.32 -38.06
N GLY A 185 1.40 -38.04 -38.42
CA GLY A 185 1.08 -36.95 -37.52
C GLY A 185 -0.42 -36.81 -37.31
N TYR A 186 -0.78 -36.30 -36.14
CA TYR A 186 -2.13 -35.93 -35.79
C TYR A 186 -2.12 -34.55 -35.14
N GLU A 187 -3.29 -33.92 -35.11
CA GLU A 187 -3.51 -32.68 -34.39
C GLU A 187 -4.37 -32.96 -33.17
N VAL A 188 -4.11 -32.22 -32.11
CA VAL A 188 -4.79 -32.36 -30.82
C VAL A 188 -5.28 -31.00 -30.34
N LYS A 189 -6.48 -30.99 -29.77
CA LYS A 189 -6.95 -29.95 -28.85
C LYS A 189 -7.40 -30.64 -27.58
N SER A 190 -7.13 -30.08 -26.41
CA SER A 190 -7.60 -30.72 -25.18
C SER A 190 -8.04 -29.73 -24.11
N ALA A 191 -8.94 -30.20 -23.26
CA ALA A 191 -9.31 -29.53 -22.03
C ALA A 191 -9.23 -30.53 -20.88
N CYS A 192 -8.48 -30.18 -19.85
CA CYS A 192 -8.35 -30.95 -18.63
C CYS A 192 -9.17 -30.29 -17.52
N ARG A 193 -10.07 -31.05 -16.91
CA ARG A 193 -10.78 -30.65 -15.69
C ARG A 193 -10.20 -31.40 -14.51
N ILE A 194 -9.80 -30.66 -13.48
CA ILE A 194 -9.28 -31.18 -12.21
C ILE A 194 -10.32 -30.96 -11.11
N GLU A 195 -10.71 -32.04 -10.46
CA GLU A 195 -11.60 -32.07 -9.30
C GLU A 195 -10.80 -32.58 -8.09
N PRO A 196 -10.41 -31.69 -7.15
CA PRO A 196 -9.68 -32.07 -5.95
C PRO A 196 -10.62 -32.64 -4.89
N THR A 197 -10.24 -33.79 -4.32
CA THR A 197 -10.85 -34.37 -3.13
C THR A 197 -9.93 -34.17 -1.91
N THR A 198 -10.26 -34.76 -0.76
CA THR A 198 -9.40 -34.68 0.44
C THR A 198 -8.08 -35.43 0.30
N SER A 199 -8.01 -36.48 -0.54
CA SER A 199 -6.82 -37.34 -0.64
C SER A 199 -6.31 -37.57 -2.08
N GLU A 200 -7.10 -37.22 -3.10
CA GLU A 200 -6.72 -37.39 -4.51
C GLU A 200 -7.22 -36.24 -5.38
N LEU A 201 -6.50 -35.97 -6.48
CA LEU A 201 -6.96 -35.16 -7.60
C LEU A 201 -7.55 -36.08 -8.67
N ARG A 202 -8.75 -35.78 -9.17
CA ARG A 202 -9.36 -36.48 -10.30
C ARG A 202 -9.30 -35.58 -11.53
N ALA A 203 -8.78 -36.10 -12.63
CA ALA A 203 -8.74 -35.43 -13.91
C ALA A 203 -9.74 -36.07 -14.88
N ALA A 204 -10.51 -35.23 -15.57
CA ALA A 204 -11.24 -35.61 -16.77
C ALA A 204 -10.66 -34.82 -17.95
N LEU A 205 -10.00 -35.52 -18.87
CA LEU A 205 -9.37 -34.95 -20.04
C LEU A 205 -10.22 -35.25 -21.28
N ASN A 206 -10.73 -34.20 -21.91
CA ASN A 206 -11.39 -34.29 -23.22
C ASN A 206 -10.38 -33.89 -24.30
N VAL A 207 -10.20 -34.75 -25.29
CA VAL A 207 -9.18 -34.62 -26.33
C VAL A 207 -9.87 -34.74 -27.69
N ASP A 208 -9.89 -33.65 -28.45
CA ASP A 208 -10.26 -33.68 -29.86
C ASP A 208 -9.01 -34.03 -30.67
N VAL A 209 -9.08 -35.09 -31.48
CA VAL A 209 -7.99 -35.56 -32.33
C VAL A 209 -8.46 -35.66 -33.79
N ARG A 210 -7.61 -35.26 -34.73
CA ARG A 210 -7.77 -35.55 -36.16
C ARG A 210 -6.44 -35.94 -36.78
N SER A 211 -6.46 -36.74 -37.84
CA SER A 211 -5.23 -37.09 -38.54
C SER A 211 -4.88 -36.08 -39.62
N ARG A 212 -3.58 -35.95 -39.93
CA ARG A 212 -3.13 -35.24 -41.14
C ARG A 212 -3.19 -36.12 -42.40
N THR A 213 -3.25 -37.45 -42.23
CA THR A 213 -3.31 -38.41 -43.33
C THR A 213 -4.35 -39.48 -43.03
N ASN A 214 -4.99 -40.04 -44.05
CA ASN A 214 -6.03 -41.07 -43.84
C ASN A 214 -5.46 -42.46 -43.50
N ASN A 215 -4.31 -42.52 -42.83
CA ASN A 215 -3.59 -43.76 -42.51
C ASN A 215 -3.07 -43.78 -41.06
N ASN A 216 -3.60 -42.92 -40.19
CA ASN A 216 -3.26 -42.95 -38.77
C ASN A 216 -4.28 -43.81 -37.99
N PHE A 217 -3.82 -44.95 -37.52
CA PHE A 217 -4.60 -45.92 -36.72
C PHE A 217 -4.17 -45.96 -35.26
N GLN A 218 -3.19 -45.15 -34.83
CA GLN A 218 -2.67 -45.19 -33.48
C GLN A 218 -2.20 -43.80 -33.02
N ILE A 219 -2.55 -43.45 -31.78
CA ILE A 219 -1.97 -42.29 -31.10
C ILE A 219 -1.22 -42.73 -29.84
N GLN A 220 -0.20 -41.95 -29.48
CA GLN A 220 0.61 -42.17 -28.29
C GLN A 220 0.57 -40.92 -27.40
N ALA A 221 0.36 -41.12 -26.10
CA ALA A 221 0.40 -40.05 -25.11
C ALA A 221 1.29 -40.45 -23.94
N TRP A 222 2.14 -39.54 -23.49
CA TRP A 222 2.96 -39.73 -22.30
C TRP A 222 2.12 -39.45 -21.06
N ILE A 223 2.19 -40.35 -20.08
CA ILE A 223 1.52 -40.19 -18.79
C ILE A 223 2.45 -39.41 -17.87
N ALA A 224 1.96 -38.28 -17.36
CA ALA A 224 2.72 -37.45 -16.43
C ALA A 224 2.99 -38.21 -15.11
N PRO A 225 4.10 -37.91 -14.41
CA PRO A 225 4.42 -38.56 -13.15
C PRO A 225 3.28 -38.47 -12.13
N ASP A 226 3.15 -39.50 -11.29
CA ASP A 226 2.14 -39.64 -10.22
C ASP A 226 0.67 -39.76 -10.67
N TRP A 227 0.38 -39.64 -11.97
CA TRP A 227 -0.95 -39.88 -12.53
C TRP A 227 -1.16 -41.37 -12.83
N ILE A 228 -2.34 -41.86 -12.46
CA ILE A 228 -2.80 -43.22 -12.74
C ILE A 228 -4.06 -43.11 -13.60
N LEU A 229 -4.07 -43.76 -14.76
CA LEU A 229 -5.27 -43.84 -15.61
C LEU A 229 -6.29 -44.81 -15.02
N ASP A 230 -7.56 -44.45 -15.08
CA ASP A 230 -8.63 -45.34 -14.64
C ASP A 230 -8.91 -46.39 -15.71
N LEU A 231 -8.74 -47.67 -15.37
CA LEU A 231 -8.71 -48.84 -16.27
C LEU A 231 -9.99 -49.09 -17.09
N GLU A 232 -11.05 -48.31 -16.88
CA GLU A 232 -12.36 -48.44 -17.57
C GLU A 232 -12.78 -47.17 -18.35
N SER A 233 -11.92 -46.15 -18.48
CA SER A 233 -12.39 -44.78 -18.71
C SER A 233 -12.00 -44.08 -20.03
N ILE A 234 -11.47 -44.80 -21.03
CA ILE A 234 -11.23 -44.21 -22.36
C ILE A 234 -12.50 -44.38 -23.20
N GLU A 235 -13.23 -43.29 -23.36
CA GLU A 235 -14.47 -43.24 -24.14
C GLU A 235 -14.25 -42.42 -25.42
N SER A 236 -15.00 -42.73 -26.48
CA SER A 236 -15.00 -42.00 -27.75
C SER A 236 -16.43 -41.54 -28.05
N GLU A 237 -16.57 -40.31 -28.57
CA GLU A 237 -17.85 -39.79 -29.05
C GLU A 237 -18.44 -40.67 -30.16
N THR A 238 -17.56 -41.30 -30.97
CA THR A 238 -17.95 -42.33 -31.95
C THR A 238 -17.80 -43.72 -31.32
N PRO A 239 -18.91 -44.44 -31.06
CA PRO A 239 -18.86 -45.82 -30.56
C PRO A 239 -18.06 -46.72 -31.52
N GLU A 240 -17.35 -47.72 -31.00
CA GLU A 240 -16.57 -48.71 -31.77
C GLU A 240 -15.31 -48.17 -32.49
N LEU A 241 -14.97 -46.89 -32.33
CA LEU A 241 -13.75 -46.33 -32.93
C LEU A 241 -12.47 -46.86 -32.27
N ILE A 242 -12.48 -47.04 -30.95
CA ILE A 242 -11.33 -47.57 -30.20
C ILE A 242 -11.37 -49.10 -30.31
N ASP A 243 -10.31 -49.68 -30.85
CA ASP A 243 -10.14 -51.13 -30.96
C ASP A 243 -9.46 -51.68 -29.70
N GLU A 244 -8.32 -51.09 -29.35
CA GLU A 244 -7.51 -51.53 -28.21
C GLU A 244 -6.74 -50.34 -27.63
N TRP A 245 -6.50 -50.33 -26.33
CA TRP A 245 -5.55 -49.40 -25.72
C TRP A 245 -4.72 -50.13 -24.67
N GLN A 246 -3.48 -49.68 -24.50
CA GLN A 246 -2.55 -50.27 -23.54
C GLN A 246 -1.60 -49.22 -22.97
N VAL A 247 -1.24 -49.39 -21.70
CA VAL A 247 -0.19 -48.62 -21.05
C VAL A 247 1.08 -49.44 -21.02
N SER A 248 2.17 -48.90 -21.54
CA SER A 248 3.48 -49.55 -21.61
C SER A 248 4.55 -48.64 -21.02
N ASP A 249 5.55 -49.21 -20.34
CA ASP A 249 6.71 -48.45 -19.88
C ASP A 249 7.54 -47.96 -21.07
N LEU A 250 7.99 -46.71 -21.02
CA LEU A 250 8.82 -46.13 -22.06
C LEU A 250 10.24 -46.74 -21.98
N PRO A 251 10.72 -47.47 -22.99
CA PRO A 251 12.05 -48.11 -22.94
C PRO A 251 13.19 -47.10 -22.79
N SER A 252 12.96 -45.87 -23.28
CA SER A 252 13.92 -44.77 -23.31
C SER A 252 14.06 -44.04 -21.97
N ALA A 253 13.09 -44.17 -21.06
CA ALA A 253 13.04 -43.45 -19.79
C ALA A 253 12.34 -44.30 -18.70
N PRO A 254 13.11 -45.04 -17.87
CA PRO A 254 12.53 -45.90 -16.84
C PRO A 254 11.73 -45.08 -15.82
N GLY A 255 10.47 -45.47 -15.60
CA GLY A 255 9.51 -44.76 -14.74
C GLY A 255 8.50 -43.86 -15.47
N HIS A 256 8.66 -43.65 -16.77
CA HIS A 256 7.67 -42.99 -17.61
C HIS A 256 6.77 -44.03 -18.29
N GLN A 257 5.46 -43.79 -18.29
CA GLN A 257 4.48 -44.65 -18.92
C GLN A 257 3.91 -43.97 -20.17
N VAL A 258 3.57 -44.77 -21.18
CA VAL A 258 2.94 -44.31 -22.41
C VAL A 258 1.63 -45.03 -22.61
N LEU A 259 0.59 -44.23 -22.85
CA LEU A 259 -0.69 -44.68 -23.33
C LEU A 259 -0.66 -44.81 -24.85
N ASN A 260 -0.88 -46.03 -25.34
CA ASN A 260 -1.07 -46.32 -26.76
C ASN A 260 -2.55 -46.60 -27.02
N ILE A 261 -3.18 -45.83 -27.90
CA ILE A 261 -4.58 -46.04 -28.31
C ILE A 261 -4.60 -46.45 -29.78
N ARG A 262 -5.08 -47.66 -30.07
CA ARG A 262 -5.31 -48.20 -31.42
C ARG A 262 -6.77 -48.05 -31.81
N PHE A 263 -7.00 -47.57 -33.02
CA PHE A 263 -8.33 -47.37 -33.58
C PHE A 263 -8.69 -48.48 -34.57
N ALA A 264 -9.97 -48.86 -34.60
CA ALA A 264 -10.51 -49.87 -35.51
C ALA A 264 -10.53 -49.39 -36.99
N GLN A 265 -10.55 -48.07 -37.17
CA GLN A 265 -10.50 -47.38 -38.46
C GLN A 265 -9.55 -46.18 -38.38
N ALA A 266 -9.06 -45.72 -39.52
CA ALA A 266 -8.17 -44.55 -39.58
C ALA A 266 -8.89 -43.31 -39.02
N LEU A 267 -8.15 -42.48 -38.28
CA LEU A 267 -8.65 -41.20 -37.82
C LEU A 267 -8.99 -40.29 -39.01
N PRO A 268 -10.13 -39.58 -38.98
CA PRO A 268 -10.54 -38.71 -40.06
C PRO A 268 -9.58 -37.52 -40.23
N THR A 269 -9.48 -37.02 -41.46
CA THR A 269 -8.64 -35.87 -41.80
C THR A 269 -9.41 -34.54 -41.80
N GLU A 270 -10.71 -34.58 -42.11
CA GLU A 270 -11.55 -33.38 -42.24
C GLU A 270 -12.37 -33.05 -40.98
N SER A 271 -12.56 -34.02 -40.08
CA SER A 271 -13.37 -33.87 -38.86
C SER A 271 -12.58 -34.20 -37.60
N TRP A 272 -12.97 -33.60 -36.48
CA TRP A 272 -12.41 -33.92 -35.15
C TRP A 272 -13.16 -35.09 -34.51
N THR A 273 -12.42 -35.94 -33.83
CA THR A 273 -12.94 -37.03 -33.00
C THR A 273 -12.65 -36.71 -31.54
N MET A 274 -13.68 -36.69 -30.68
CA MET A 274 -13.51 -36.47 -29.25
C MET A 274 -13.28 -37.79 -28.49
N LEU A 275 -12.24 -37.80 -27.66
CA LEU A 275 -11.91 -38.84 -26.69
C LEU A 275 -12.02 -38.27 -25.28
N THR A 276 -12.56 -39.03 -24.35
CA THR A 276 -12.61 -38.70 -22.92
C THR A 276 -11.72 -39.67 -22.17
N ILE A 277 -10.77 -39.18 -21.38
CA ILE A 277 -9.82 -39.97 -20.61
C ILE A 277 -9.87 -39.52 -19.16
N ARG A 278 -10.01 -40.45 -18.21
CA ARG A 278 -9.98 -40.13 -16.78
C ARG A 278 -8.69 -40.61 -16.12
N ALA A 279 -8.17 -39.78 -15.23
CA ALA A 279 -6.95 -40.07 -14.48
C ALA A 279 -7.10 -39.59 -13.04
N ARG A 280 -6.29 -40.15 -12.15
CA ARG A 280 -6.23 -39.73 -10.74
C ARG A 280 -4.80 -39.64 -10.24
N ARG A 281 -4.57 -38.76 -9.28
CA ARG A 281 -3.27 -38.52 -8.63
C ARG A 281 -3.45 -38.41 -7.13
N SER A 282 -2.55 -38.99 -6.34
CA SER A 282 -2.57 -38.84 -4.87
C SER A 282 -2.17 -37.42 -4.46
N LEU A 283 -2.96 -36.80 -3.57
CA LEU A 283 -2.67 -35.48 -3.01
C LEU A 283 -1.71 -35.56 -1.81
N GLU A 284 -1.71 -36.68 -1.07
CA GLU A 284 -0.84 -36.88 0.12
C GLU A 284 0.66 -36.89 -0.22
N ALA A 285 1.02 -37.23 -1.45
CA ALA A 285 2.40 -37.21 -1.94
C ALA A 285 2.88 -35.80 -2.34
N ALA A 286 1.96 -34.84 -2.52
CA ALA A 286 2.26 -33.46 -2.91
C ALA A 286 2.49 -32.60 -1.65
N HIS A 287 3.68 -32.69 -1.04
CA HIS A 287 4.06 -31.79 0.05
C HIS A 287 4.38 -30.39 -0.48
N GLY A 288 3.36 -29.56 -0.72
CA GLY A 288 3.51 -28.14 -1.08
C GLY A 288 2.73 -27.73 -2.34
N PRO A 289 2.92 -26.48 -2.81
CA PRO A 289 2.32 -26.00 -4.06
C PRO A 289 2.74 -26.88 -5.25
N LEU A 290 1.77 -27.26 -6.08
CA LEU A 290 2.01 -27.95 -7.34
C LEU A 290 2.24 -26.93 -8.46
N ALA A 291 3.01 -27.26 -9.48
CA ALA A 291 3.04 -26.44 -10.68
C ALA A 291 1.84 -26.79 -11.58
N ILE A 292 1.36 -25.82 -12.36
CA ILE A 292 0.26 -26.04 -13.33
C ILE A 292 0.57 -27.20 -14.29
N GLN A 293 1.82 -27.34 -14.74
CA GLN A 293 2.26 -28.48 -15.57
C GLN A 293 2.01 -29.85 -14.90
N ASP A 294 2.07 -29.93 -13.56
CA ASP A 294 1.90 -31.19 -12.85
C ASP A 294 0.42 -31.61 -12.78
N LEU A 295 -0.49 -30.71 -13.17
CA LEU A 295 -1.93 -30.95 -13.31
C LEU A 295 -2.32 -31.42 -14.72
N GLN A 296 -1.37 -31.58 -15.62
CA GLN A 296 -1.60 -32.14 -16.95
C GLN A 296 -1.32 -33.65 -16.92
N PRO A 297 -2.35 -34.53 -16.98
CA PRO A 297 -2.15 -35.97 -16.86
C PRO A 297 -1.51 -36.61 -18.10
N LEU A 298 -1.72 -36.02 -19.29
CA LEU A 298 -1.25 -36.55 -20.57
C LEU A 298 -0.58 -35.48 -21.43
N GLU A 299 0.52 -35.85 -22.07
CA GLU A 299 1.25 -35.06 -23.06
C GLU A 299 1.29 -35.81 -24.40
N PHE A 300 1.10 -35.10 -25.52
CA PHE A 300 1.03 -35.69 -26.86
C PHE A 300 2.26 -35.28 -27.68
N PRO A 301 3.38 -36.01 -27.59
CA PRO A 301 4.66 -35.61 -28.17
C PRO A 301 4.66 -35.61 -29.71
N ASP A 302 3.80 -36.42 -30.34
CA ASP A 302 3.72 -36.58 -31.80
C ASP A 302 2.70 -35.61 -32.45
N ALA A 303 2.12 -34.68 -31.67
CA ALA A 303 1.22 -33.65 -32.17
C ALA A 303 2.00 -32.56 -32.93
N THR A 304 1.54 -32.19 -34.13
CA THR A 304 2.32 -31.36 -35.08
C THR A 304 2.11 -29.84 -34.96
N GLU A 305 1.14 -29.39 -34.15
CA GLU A 305 0.87 -27.97 -33.87
C GLU A 305 0.87 -27.71 -32.36
N SER A 306 1.25 -26.51 -31.92
CA SER A 306 1.17 -26.08 -30.51
C SER A 306 -0.29 -26.15 -30.06
N PRO A 307 -0.68 -27.17 -29.26
CA PRO A 307 -2.09 -27.38 -29.00
C PRO A 307 -2.60 -26.30 -28.05
N ARG A 308 -3.79 -25.76 -28.32
CA ARG A 308 -4.50 -25.03 -27.27
C ARG A 308 -4.99 -26.05 -26.25
N HIS A 309 -4.32 -26.08 -25.11
CA HIS A 309 -4.68 -26.92 -23.99
C HIS A 309 -5.30 -26.04 -22.91
N PHE A 310 -6.51 -26.39 -22.50
CA PHE A 310 -7.20 -25.68 -21.44
C PHE A 310 -7.12 -26.46 -20.13
N LEU A 311 -6.96 -25.75 -19.02
CA LEU A 311 -7.05 -26.32 -17.68
C LEU A 311 -8.15 -25.60 -16.90
N VAL A 312 -9.01 -26.42 -16.28
CA VAL A 312 -10.01 -25.97 -15.31
C VAL A 312 -9.75 -26.72 -14.02
N VAL A 313 -9.56 -25.99 -12.93
CA VAL A 313 -9.46 -26.59 -11.59
C VAL A 313 -10.68 -26.13 -10.79
N GLN A 314 -11.51 -27.08 -10.38
CA GLN A 314 -12.73 -26.80 -9.64
C GLN A 314 -12.46 -26.81 -8.14
N SER A 315 -13.09 -25.90 -7.40
CA SER A 315 -13.14 -25.99 -5.95
C SER A 315 -14.24 -26.96 -5.54
N THR A 316 -14.01 -27.75 -4.49
CA THR A 316 -15.01 -28.70 -3.96
C THR A 316 -15.53 -28.26 -2.59
N PRO A 317 -16.58 -28.90 -2.04
CA PRO A 317 -17.05 -28.60 -0.69
C PRO A 317 -16.01 -28.81 0.40
N THR A 318 -14.96 -29.59 0.15
CA THR A 318 -13.91 -29.93 1.14
C THR A 318 -12.57 -29.26 0.86
N THR A 319 -12.32 -28.82 -0.37
CA THR A 319 -11.00 -28.36 -0.82
C THR A 319 -11.13 -27.04 -1.57
N GLU A 320 -10.40 -26.02 -1.11
CA GLU A 320 -10.25 -24.73 -1.79
C GLU A 320 -8.96 -24.70 -2.61
N VAL A 321 -9.03 -24.06 -3.77
CA VAL A 321 -7.91 -23.89 -4.69
C VAL A 321 -7.42 -22.45 -4.61
N SER A 322 -6.15 -22.28 -4.29
CA SER A 322 -5.47 -20.97 -4.22
C SER A 322 -4.45 -20.84 -5.35
N TYR A 323 -4.35 -19.63 -5.89
CA TYR A 323 -3.43 -19.26 -6.97
C TYR A 323 -2.48 -18.16 -6.48
N PRO A 324 -1.36 -18.50 -5.80
CA PRO A 324 -0.45 -17.52 -5.20
C PRO A 324 0.11 -16.47 -6.17
N ALA A 325 0.17 -16.81 -7.46
CA ALA A 325 0.67 -15.96 -8.52
C ALA A 325 -0.43 -15.50 -9.49
N ASP A 326 -1.63 -15.19 -8.98
CA ASP A 326 -2.82 -14.85 -9.78
C ASP A 326 -2.54 -13.74 -10.83
N GLY A 327 -1.81 -12.69 -10.44
CA GLY A 327 -1.45 -11.57 -11.32
C GLY A 327 -0.47 -11.92 -12.46
N GLN A 328 0.06 -13.13 -12.52
CA GLN A 328 0.91 -13.64 -13.60
C GLN A 328 0.18 -14.64 -14.50
N MET A 329 -1.08 -14.97 -14.20
CA MET A 329 -1.89 -15.89 -14.98
C MET A 329 -2.77 -15.12 -15.99
N THR A 330 -2.93 -15.68 -17.18
CA THR A 330 -3.88 -15.17 -18.17
C THR A 330 -5.15 -15.99 -18.08
N TRP A 331 -6.19 -15.41 -17.48
CA TRP A 331 -7.50 -16.05 -17.33
C TRP A 331 -8.35 -15.79 -18.57
N PHE A 332 -9.10 -16.83 -18.98
CA PHE A 332 -10.04 -16.74 -20.08
C PHE A 332 -11.47 -16.82 -19.56
N SER A 333 -12.36 -16.01 -20.11
CA SER A 333 -13.80 -16.21 -20.02
C SER A 333 -14.23 -17.32 -20.97
N LEU A 334 -15.40 -17.92 -20.72
CA LEU A 334 -16.06 -18.79 -21.71
C LEU A 334 -16.33 -18.06 -23.03
N ASP A 335 -16.51 -16.74 -22.99
CA ASP A 335 -16.75 -15.89 -24.17
C ASP A 335 -15.49 -15.70 -25.03
N ASP A 336 -14.30 -15.97 -24.48
CA ASP A 336 -13.02 -15.82 -25.18
C ASP A 336 -12.63 -17.07 -25.99
N LEU A 337 -13.45 -18.13 -25.95
CA LEU A 337 -13.21 -19.40 -26.64
C LEU A 337 -13.64 -19.34 -28.10
N ASP A 338 -12.81 -19.90 -29.00
CA ASP A 338 -13.05 -19.89 -30.44
C ASP A 338 -14.10 -20.96 -30.81
N GLY A 339 -15.38 -20.60 -30.69
CA GLY A 339 -16.53 -21.33 -31.22
C GLY A 339 -17.04 -22.50 -30.36
N ASN A 340 -18.17 -23.08 -30.79
CA ASN A 340 -18.92 -24.11 -30.04
C ASN A 340 -18.11 -25.37 -29.66
N ARG A 341 -17.00 -25.67 -30.34
CA ARG A 341 -16.24 -26.91 -30.12
C ARG A 341 -15.29 -26.82 -28.93
N GLU A 342 -14.63 -25.67 -28.70
CA GLU A 342 -13.78 -25.48 -27.52
C GLU A 342 -14.63 -25.46 -26.24
N THR A 343 -15.85 -24.90 -26.30
CA THR A 343 -16.82 -25.01 -25.22
C THR A 343 -17.27 -26.45 -24.97
N GLN A 344 -17.43 -27.28 -26.02
CA GLN A 344 -17.75 -28.71 -25.86
C GLN A 344 -16.65 -29.49 -25.14
N LEU A 345 -15.37 -29.18 -25.39
CA LEU A 345 -14.25 -29.79 -24.67
C LEU A 345 -14.31 -29.53 -23.16
N LEU A 346 -14.86 -28.39 -22.72
CA LEU A 346 -14.99 -28.05 -21.30
C LEU A 346 -16.17 -28.73 -20.60
N GLY A 347 -17.11 -29.33 -21.35
CA GLY A 347 -18.31 -29.99 -20.82
C GLY A 347 -19.38 -29.03 -20.26
N THR A 348 -20.35 -29.57 -19.51
CA THR A 348 -21.58 -28.85 -19.09
C THR A 348 -21.49 -28.09 -17.76
N ALA A 349 -20.39 -28.16 -17.02
CA ALA A 349 -20.26 -27.49 -15.73
C ALA A 349 -19.67 -26.08 -15.92
N ALA A 350 -20.25 -25.07 -15.26
CA ALA A 350 -19.68 -23.73 -15.22
C ALA A 350 -18.30 -23.80 -14.53
N PRO A 351 -17.19 -23.50 -15.22
CA PRO A 351 -15.87 -23.54 -14.62
C PRO A 351 -15.70 -22.40 -13.61
N ASP A 352 -15.00 -22.66 -12.50
CA ASP A 352 -14.63 -21.61 -11.53
C ASP A 352 -13.66 -20.60 -12.17
N ARG A 353 -12.64 -21.11 -12.87
CA ARG A 353 -11.68 -20.34 -13.66
C ARG A 353 -11.09 -21.21 -14.79
N LEU A 354 -10.76 -20.59 -15.92
CA LEU A 354 -10.22 -21.25 -17.12
C LEU A 354 -8.83 -20.66 -17.46
N VAL A 355 -7.83 -21.53 -17.62
CA VAL A 355 -6.46 -21.15 -17.99
C VAL A 355 -6.08 -21.80 -19.30
N LEU A 356 -5.46 -21.03 -20.20
CA LEU A 356 -4.75 -21.58 -21.35
C LEU A 356 -3.36 -22.02 -20.89
N LEU A 357 -3.02 -23.29 -21.07
CA LEU A 357 -1.70 -23.83 -20.75
C LEU A 357 -0.69 -23.38 -21.81
N ASP A 358 0.03 -22.31 -21.49
CA ASP A 358 1.13 -21.78 -22.27
C ASP A 358 2.46 -21.89 -21.47
N PRO A 359 3.63 -21.87 -22.12
CA PRO A 359 4.92 -22.00 -21.43
C PRO A 359 5.12 -21.10 -20.19
N PRO A 360 4.65 -19.83 -20.15
CA PRO A 360 4.77 -19.00 -18.95
C PRO A 360 3.81 -19.39 -17.82
N THR A 361 2.60 -19.91 -18.10
CA THR A 361 1.66 -20.35 -17.05
C THR A 361 2.04 -21.69 -16.44
N LEU A 362 2.66 -22.60 -17.21
CA LEU A 362 3.00 -23.96 -16.76
C LEU A 362 3.81 -24.04 -15.45
N ARG A 363 4.63 -23.02 -15.15
CA ARG A 363 5.48 -22.98 -13.95
C ARG A 363 4.82 -22.34 -12.73
N GLN A 364 3.63 -21.78 -12.87
CA GLN A 364 2.98 -21.06 -11.77
C GLN A 364 2.49 -22.04 -10.71
N PRO A 365 2.62 -21.71 -9.42
CA PRO A 365 2.16 -22.56 -8.34
C PRO A 365 0.64 -22.53 -8.21
N ILE A 366 0.08 -23.68 -7.82
CA ILE A 366 -1.31 -23.86 -7.40
C ILE A 366 -1.33 -24.63 -6.08
N GLU A 367 -2.15 -24.18 -5.15
CA GLU A 367 -2.26 -24.78 -3.82
C GLU A 367 -3.66 -25.30 -3.58
N PHE A 368 -3.75 -26.49 -2.98
CA PHE A 368 -5.00 -27.08 -2.53
C PHE A 368 -5.02 -27.06 -1.01
N ARG A 369 -6.04 -26.43 -0.42
CA ARG A 369 -6.16 -26.27 1.03
C ARG A 369 -7.48 -26.88 1.49
N GLU A 370 -7.48 -27.51 2.67
CA GLU A 370 -8.72 -27.92 3.30
C GLU A 370 -9.59 -26.70 3.59
N ARG A 371 -10.85 -26.79 3.18
CA ARG A 371 -11.81 -25.70 3.33
C ARG A 371 -12.14 -25.52 4.81
N THR A 372 -11.76 -24.37 5.36
CA THR A 372 -12.11 -23.96 6.72
C THR A 372 -13.37 -23.10 6.67
N ASP A 373 -14.42 -23.48 7.40
CA ASP A 373 -15.69 -22.73 7.51
C ASP A 373 -15.56 -21.48 8.43
N GLU A 374 -14.36 -20.90 8.53
CA GLU A 374 -14.14 -19.70 9.36
C GLU A 374 -14.75 -18.46 8.69
N ALA A 375 -15.39 -17.61 9.51
CA ALA A 375 -15.98 -16.36 9.04
C ALA A 375 -14.91 -15.45 8.41
N ALA A 376 -15.21 -14.85 7.26
CA ALA A 376 -14.25 -14.02 6.56
C ALA A 376 -13.75 -12.86 7.43
N GLU A 377 -12.42 -12.72 7.51
CA GLU A 377 -11.81 -11.56 8.15
C GLU A 377 -11.72 -10.44 7.12
N LEU A 378 -12.33 -9.29 7.42
CA LEU A 378 -12.43 -8.16 6.50
C LEU A 378 -11.77 -6.90 7.05
N SER A 379 -11.20 -6.09 6.16
CA SER A 379 -10.78 -4.71 6.42
C SER A 379 -11.54 -3.79 5.47
N ALA A 380 -12.05 -2.65 5.95
CA ALA A 380 -12.83 -1.73 5.12
C ALA A 380 -12.47 -0.26 5.34
N ALA A 381 -12.13 0.45 4.27
CA ALA A 381 -12.10 1.91 4.27
C ALA A 381 -13.42 2.45 3.69
N ILE A 382 -14.05 3.38 4.40
CA ILE A 382 -15.38 3.87 4.12
C ILE A 382 -15.31 5.37 3.86
N GLU A 383 -15.87 5.83 2.75
CA GLU A 383 -16.03 7.24 2.45
C GLU A 383 -17.49 7.53 2.10
N VAL A 384 -18.12 8.42 2.87
CA VAL A 384 -19.49 8.87 2.63
C VAL A 384 -19.44 10.31 2.14
N LEU A 385 -19.84 10.54 0.90
CA LEU A 385 -19.96 11.86 0.29
C LEU A 385 -21.43 12.27 0.25
N GLN A 386 -21.78 13.27 1.04
CA GLN A 386 -23.12 13.83 1.16
C GLN A 386 -23.16 15.19 0.44
N ARG A 387 -23.87 15.26 -0.68
CA ARG A 387 -24.13 16.51 -1.41
C ARG A 387 -25.46 17.09 -0.96
N CYS A 388 -25.41 18.27 -0.38
CA CYS A 388 -26.54 18.99 0.18
C CYS A 388 -26.94 20.14 -0.74
N GLY A 389 -28.17 20.14 -1.21
CA GLY A 389 -28.75 21.21 -2.01
C GLY A 389 -30.06 21.70 -1.41
N MET A 390 -30.48 22.92 -1.77
CA MET A 390 -31.72 23.50 -1.23
C MET A 390 -33.00 22.75 -1.63
N LYS A 391 -32.94 21.91 -2.68
CA LYS A 391 -34.10 21.17 -3.22
C LYS A 391 -33.85 19.67 -3.36
N ALA A 392 -32.59 19.27 -3.51
CA ALA A 392 -32.19 17.91 -3.77
C ALA A 392 -30.89 17.64 -3.02
N ASN A 393 -30.81 16.46 -2.42
CA ASN A 393 -29.63 15.95 -1.77
C ASN A 393 -29.28 14.61 -2.40
N SER A 394 -28.01 14.25 -2.33
CA SER A 394 -27.53 12.93 -2.74
C SER A 394 -26.48 12.47 -1.77
N GLU A 395 -26.39 11.16 -1.58
CA GLU A 395 -25.24 10.56 -0.93
C GLU A 395 -24.63 9.48 -1.79
N GLN A 396 -23.32 9.37 -1.68
CA GLN A 396 -22.49 8.39 -2.34
C GLN A 396 -21.62 7.73 -1.25
N ILE A 397 -21.69 6.42 -1.14
CA ILE A 397 -21.02 5.60 -0.13
C ILE A 397 -20.02 4.73 -0.86
N ARG A 398 -18.74 5.05 -0.74
CA ARG A 398 -17.63 4.29 -1.31
C ARG A 398 -17.03 3.39 -0.23
N LEU A 399 -16.94 2.09 -0.52
CA LEU A 399 -16.40 1.07 0.36
C LEU A 399 -15.23 0.39 -0.34
N ASP A 400 -14.01 0.62 0.13
CA ASP A 400 -12.84 -0.14 -0.28
C ASP A 400 -12.68 -1.30 0.71
N VAL A 401 -13.14 -2.49 0.31
CA VAL A 401 -13.17 -3.68 1.15
C VAL A 401 -12.05 -4.62 0.74
N GLN A 402 -11.28 -5.09 1.71
CA GLN A 402 -10.23 -6.09 1.55
C GLN A 402 -10.54 -7.32 2.40
N ARG A 403 -10.56 -8.49 1.77
CA ARG A 403 -10.69 -9.78 2.42
C ARG A 403 -9.30 -10.29 2.82
N MET A 404 -9.11 -10.52 4.11
CA MET A 404 -7.85 -10.99 4.67
C MET A 404 -7.81 -12.52 4.76
N SER A 405 -8.96 -13.16 5.02
CA SER A 405 -9.12 -14.62 5.09
C SER A 405 -10.60 -15.02 4.97
N GLY A 406 -10.87 -16.32 4.78
CA GLY A 406 -12.22 -16.91 4.73
C GLY A 406 -13.05 -16.57 3.48
N ARG A 407 -14.23 -17.18 3.34
CA ARG A 407 -15.17 -16.88 2.24
C ARG A 407 -16.21 -15.84 2.64
N LEU A 408 -16.45 -14.87 1.75
CA LEU A 408 -17.50 -13.87 1.91
C LEU A 408 -18.49 -14.00 0.75
N ASN A 409 -19.72 -14.43 1.06
CA ASN A 409 -20.80 -14.47 0.07
C ASN A 409 -21.64 -13.20 0.10
N LYS A 410 -21.74 -12.56 1.28
CA LYS A 410 -22.60 -11.43 1.53
C LYS A 410 -21.88 -10.40 2.38
N LEU A 411 -21.91 -9.16 1.93
CA LEU A 411 -21.44 -8.02 2.69
C LEU A 411 -22.63 -7.35 3.36
N TYR A 412 -22.50 -7.09 4.67
CA TYR A 412 -23.51 -6.36 5.42
C TYR A 412 -23.02 -4.94 5.69
N VAL A 413 -23.78 -3.96 5.23
CA VAL A 413 -23.47 -2.54 5.38
C VAL A 413 -24.60 -1.87 6.15
N ARG A 414 -24.25 -1.23 7.26
CA ARG A 414 -25.19 -0.48 8.09
C ARG A 414 -24.99 1.01 7.88
N LEU A 415 -26.10 1.72 7.65
CA LEU A 415 -26.14 3.16 7.49
C LEU A 415 -26.86 3.78 8.68
N SER A 416 -26.37 4.90 9.22
CA SER A 416 -26.92 5.54 10.41
C SER A 416 -28.30 6.14 10.20
N GLN A 417 -28.64 6.51 8.96
CA GLN A 417 -29.90 7.17 8.62
C GLN A 417 -30.75 6.27 7.72
N ALA A 418 -31.92 5.89 8.23
CA ALA A 418 -32.94 5.22 7.44
C ALA A 418 -33.63 6.23 6.52
N ARG A 419 -33.73 5.93 5.22
CA ARG A 419 -34.53 6.74 4.28
C ARG A 419 -35.47 5.86 3.46
N GLU A 420 -36.44 6.49 2.79
CA GLU A 420 -37.38 5.78 1.92
C GLU A 420 -36.72 5.40 0.59
N GLU A 421 -35.82 6.25 0.08
CA GLU A 421 -35.10 6.02 -1.16
C GLU A 421 -34.03 4.93 -1.01
N GLU A 422 -34.08 3.95 -1.91
CA GLU A 422 -33.15 2.83 -1.97
C GLU A 422 -31.74 3.25 -2.44
N VAL A 423 -30.73 2.59 -1.90
CA VAL A 423 -29.33 2.75 -2.32
C VAL A 423 -29.06 1.80 -3.48
N ARG A 424 -28.60 2.33 -4.61
CA ARG A 424 -28.14 1.53 -5.75
C ARG A 424 -26.65 1.24 -5.60
N TRP A 425 -26.29 -0.03 -5.67
CA TRP A 425 -24.92 -0.49 -5.43
C TRP A 425 -24.24 -0.92 -6.74
N TYR A 426 -23.01 -0.48 -6.93
CA TYR A 426 -22.21 -0.77 -8.12
C TYR A 426 -20.80 -1.21 -7.73
N LEU A 427 -20.18 -2.04 -8.55
CA LEU A 427 -18.75 -2.33 -8.49
C LEU A 427 -17.99 -1.27 -9.29
N GLU A 428 -16.99 -0.63 -8.67
CA GLU A 428 -16.14 0.32 -9.37
C GLU A 428 -15.17 -0.42 -10.30
N SER A 429 -15.60 -0.64 -11.54
CA SER A 429 -14.82 -1.20 -12.63
C SER A 429 -15.07 -0.40 -13.91
N PRO A 430 -14.28 -0.59 -14.99
CA PRO A 430 -14.49 0.10 -16.26
C PRO A 430 -15.91 -0.05 -16.84
N LEU A 431 -16.63 -1.11 -16.43
CA LEU A 431 -17.98 -1.43 -16.89
C LEU A 431 -19.08 -1.04 -15.89
N GLN A 432 -18.74 -0.54 -14.69
CA GLN A 432 -19.68 -0.16 -13.61
C GLN A 432 -20.85 -1.15 -13.43
N ARG A 433 -20.53 -2.40 -13.07
CA ARG A 433 -21.53 -3.47 -12.90
C ARG A 433 -22.40 -3.22 -11.68
N GLU A 434 -23.72 -3.18 -11.86
CA GLU A 434 -24.69 -3.10 -10.75
C GLU A 434 -24.72 -4.41 -9.94
N LEU A 435 -24.86 -4.27 -8.62
CA LEU A 435 -24.83 -5.36 -7.64
C LEU A 435 -26.22 -5.65 -7.10
N THR A 436 -26.49 -6.93 -6.83
CA THR A 436 -27.70 -7.34 -6.14
C THR A 436 -27.58 -6.96 -4.67
N ALA A 437 -28.45 -6.07 -4.20
CA ALA A 437 -28.51 -5.64 -2.81
C ALA A 437 -29.97 -5.57 -2.35
N LYS A 438 -30.21 -5.88 -1.07
CA LYS A 438 -31.54 -5.72 -0.45
C LYS A 438 -31.42 -5.09 0.93
N ARG A 439 -32.41 -4.29 1.29
CA ARG A 439 -32.56 -3.77 2.64
C ARG A 439 -33.13 -4.85 3.56
N VAL A 440 -32.49 -5.08 4.70
CA VAL A 440 -32.91 -6.05 5.72
C VAL A 440 -33.88 -5.35 6.68
N THR A 441 -35.14 -5.78 6.68
CA THR A 441 -36.19 -5.27 7.58
C THR A 441 -36.31 -6.17 8.83
N GLY A 442 -36.19 -5.60 10.03
CA GLY A 442 -36.52 -6.31 11.29
C GLY A 442 -35.35 -6.74 12.18
N SER A 443 -34.20 -6.05 12.17
CA SER A 443 -33.16 -6.26 13.19
C SER A 443 -33.50 -5.47 14.47
N ASP A 444 -33.59 -6.15 15.62
CA ASP A 444 -33.89 -5.60 16.97
C ASP A 444 -32.91 -4.53 17.50
N GLU A 445 -31.90 -4.13 16.72
CA GLU A 445 -31.02 -3.01 17.04
C GLU A 445 -31.50 -1.73 16.33
N ASP A 446 -32.29 -0.93 17.04
CA ASP A 446 -33.24 0.08 16.57
C ASP A 446 -32.73 1.37 15.89
N VAL A 447 -31.50 1.44 15.36
CA VAL A 447 -31.03 2.68 14.67
C VAL A 447 -30.42 2.44 13.29
N GLY A 448 -30.97 3.16 12.30
CA GLY A 448 -30.49 3.21 10.92
C GLY A 448 -31.14 2.19 9.97
N GLU A 449 -30.40 1.80 8.93
CA GLU A 449 -30.80 0.77 7.97
C GLU A 449 -29.65 -0.21 7.69
N LEU A 450 -29.99 -1.48 7.49
CA LEU A 450 -29.05 -2.55 7.19
C LEU A 450 -29.26 -3.03 5.75
N TRP A 451 -28.17 -3.08 4.99
CA TRP A 451 -28.12 -3.55 3.62
C TRP A 451 -27.34 -4.86 3.55
N GLU A 452 -27.93 -5.85 2.89
CA GLU A 452 -27.29 -7.11 2.51
C GLU A 452 -26.94 -7.03 1.02
N ILE A 453 -25.66 -7.06 0.69
CA ILE A 453 -25.12 -6.94 -0.67
C ILE A 453 -24.47 -8.27 -1.04
N ASP A 454 -24.84 -8.83 -2.19
CA ASP A 454 -24.21 -10.04 -2.71
C ASP A 454 -22.77 -9.74 -3.17
N TRP A 455 -21.82 -10.55 -2.72
CA TRP A 455 -20.42 -10.37 -3.06
C TRP A 455 -20.16 -10.83 -4.50
N PRO A 456 -19.75 -9.93 -5.43
CA PRO A 456 -19.79 -10.21 -6.86
C PRO A 456 -18.71 -11.17 -7.36
N GLU A 457 -17.58 -11.29 -6.64
CA GLU A 457 -16.42 -12.08 -7.07
C GLU A 457 -15.90 -12.94 -5.91
N LEU A 458 -16.21 -14.24 -5.92
CA LEU A 458 -15.88 -15.20 -4.85
C LEU A 458 -14.38 -15.29 -4.52
N THR A 459 -13.50 -14.79 -5.38
CA THR A 459 -12.04 -14.88 -5.25
C THR A 459 -11.33 -13.52 -5.17
N ALA A 460 -12.04 -12.40 -5.31
CA ALA A 460 -11.41 -11.09 -5.20
C ALA A 460 -11.06 -10.77 -3.74
N ASP A 461 -9.78 -10.57 -3.47
CA ASP A 461 -9.30 -10.20 -2.14
C ASP A 461 -9.45 -8.71 -1.86
N SER A 462 -9.73 -7.88 -2.87
CA SER A 462 -10.07 -6.47 -2.69
C SER A 462 -11.04 -5.99 -3.76
N LEU A 463 -12.07 -5.24 -3.35
CA LEU A 463 -13.07 -4.65 -4.23
C LEU A 463 -13.45 -3.26 -3.73
N THR A 464 -13.80 -2.37 -4.66
CA THR A 464 -14.42 -1.09 -4.36
C THR A 464 -15.90 -1.10 -4.74
N LEU A 465 -16.76 -0.92 -3.75
CA LEU A 465 -18.21 -0.87 -3.91
C LEU A 465 -18.69 0.58 -3.75
N VAL A 466 -19.64 1.00 -4.59
CA VAL A 466 -20.19 2.35 -4.57
C VAL A 466 -21.71 2.28 -4.45
N GLY A 467 -22.26 2.78 -3.35
CA GLY A 467 -23.69 2.93 -3.12
C GLY A 467 -24.13 4.37 -3.37
N GLU A 468 -25.17 4.60 -4.17
CA GLU A 468 -25.67 5.95 -4.47
C GLU A 468 -27.19 6.07 -4.30
N ARG A 469 -27.64 7.20 -3.74
CA ARG A 469 -29.05 7.59 -3.76
C ARG A 469 -29.23 9.11 -3.75
N SER A 470 -30.40 9.56 -4.20
CA SER A 470 -30.80 10.97 -4.18
C SER A 470 -32.23 11.12 -3.69
N TRP A 471 -32.50 12.15 -2.89
CA TRP A 471 -33.82 12.46 -2.35
C TRP A 471 -34.06 13.97 -2.34
N SER A 472 -35.33 14.36 -2.35
CA SER A 472 -35.73 15.75 -2.14
C SER A 472 -35.97 16.00 -0.66
N SER A 473 -35.37 17.04 -0.08
CA SER A 473 -35.75 17.52 1.25
C SER A 473 -35.87 19.04 1.27
N SER A 474 -36.74 19.54 2.15
CA SER A 474 -36.83 20.95 2.50
C SER A 474 -36.49 21.10 3.98
N GLY A 475 -35.42 21.81 4.32
CA GLY A 475 -35.02 22.08 5.71
C GLY A 475 -33.75 21.34 6.13
N THR A 476 -33.75 20.76 7.33
CA THR A 476 -32.59 20.07 7.94
C THR A 476 -32.27 18.77 7.21
N VAL A 477 -30.98 18.54 6.93
CA VAL A 477 -30.46 17.32 6.31
C VAL A 477 -29.65 16.55 7.34
N ARG A 478 -29.92 15.26 7.51
CA ARG A 478 -29.10 14.38 8.35
C ARG A 478 -28.12 13.61 7.47
N ALA A 479 -26.83 13.77 7.72
CA ALA A 479 -25.80 13.05 6.98
C ALA A 479 -25.69 11.61 7.49
N SER A 480 -25.60 10.66 6.57
CA SER A 480 -25.43 9.24 6.91
C SER A 480 -23.98 8.94 7.26
N LEU A 481 -23.77 8.04 8.21
CA LEU A 481 -22.50 7.37 8.48
C LEU A 481 -22.66 5.90 8.09
N ALA A 482 -21.61 5.29 7.57
CA ALA A 482 -21.63 3.89 7.15
C ALA A 482 -20.67 3.04 7.98
N ARG A 483 -21.07 1.79 8.23
CA ARG A 483 -20.27 0.74 8.87
C ARG A 483 -20.42 -0.55 8.07
N VAL A 484 -19.31 -1.21 7.77
CA VAL A 484 -19.30 -2.59 7.27
C VAL A 484 -19.26 -3.53 8.48
N LEU A 485 -20.13 -4.54 8.52
CA LEU A 485 -20.15 -5.53 9.60
C LEU A 485 -19.10 -6.63 9.34
N ASN A 486 -18.69 -7.34 10.40
CA ASN A 486 -17.69 -8.41 10.37
C ASN A 486 -16.30 -7.98 9.87
N VAL A 487 -15.93 -6.71 10.08
CA VAL A 487 -14.58 -6.19 9.81
C VAL A 487 -13.73 -6.16 11.08
N THR A 488 -12.46 -6.56 10.98
CA THR A 488 -11.47 -6.44 12.07
C THR A 488 -10.81 -5.07 12.10
N LYS A 489 -10.73 -4.40 10.94
CA LYS A 489 -10.21 -3.04 10.82
C LYS A 489 -11.13 -2.18 9.97
N SER A 490 -11.45 -0.98 10.44
CA SER A 490 -12.21 -0.03 9.62
C SER A 490 -11.91 1.43 9.94
N GLU A 491 -11.90 2.24 8.90
CA GLU A 491 -11.76 3.70 8.96
C GLU A 491 -12.89 4.34 8.15
N GLY A 492 -13.52 5.38 8.70
CA GLY A 492 -14.61 6.12 8.05
C GLY A 492 -14.25 7.58 7.78
N LYS A 493 -14.69 8.09 6.63
CA LYS A 493 -14.65 9.51 6.27
C LYS A 493 -16.04 9.98 5.87
N LEU A 494 -16.41 11.18 6.29
CA LEU A 494 -17.64 11.87 5.91
C LEU A 494 -17.26 13.18 5.23
N LEU A 495 -17.65 13.34 3.97
CA LEU A 495 -17.43 14.52 3.15
C LEU A 495 -18.78 15.20 2.90
N LEU A 496 -18.89 16.49 3.24
CA LEU A 496 -20.12 17.27 3.11
C LEU A 496 -19.94 18.35 2.04
N GLU A 497 -20.57 18.17 0.90
CA GLU A 497 -20.63 19.17 -0.18
C GLU A 497 -21.92 19.98 -0.09
N GLY A 498 -21.84 21.28 -0.38
CA GLY A 498 -23.02 22.13 -0.43
C GLY A 498 -22.74 23.62 -0.66
N PRO A 499 -23.81 24.44 -0.73
CA PRO A 499 -23.70 25.87 -0.90
C PRO A 499 -23.01 26.57 0.30
N PRO A 500 -22.51 27.81 0.14
CA PRO A 500 -21.81 28.55 1.20
C PRO A 500 -22.60 28.76 2.49
N ASN A 501 -23.94 28.70 2.44
CA ASN A 501 -24.82 28.89 3.59
C ASN A 501 -25.15 27.58 4.34
N LEU A 502 -24.53 26.45 3.98
CA LEU A 502 -24.66 25.19 4.71
C LEU A 502 -23.98 25.30 6.09
N ARG A 503 -24.71 24.97 7.16
CA ARG A 503 -24.26 25.02 8.57
C ARG A 503 -24.48 23.68 9.26
N LEU A 504 -23.60 23.33 10.19
CA LEU A 504 -23.77 22.23 11.15
C LEU A 504 -24.53 22.73 12.38
N LEU A 505 -25.58 22.02 12.81
CA LEU A 505 -26.35 22.38 14.02
C LEU A 505 -25.66 21.97 15.31
N HIS A 506 -24.99 20.83 15.30
CA HIS A 506 -24.41 20.22 16.49
C HIS A 506 -22.88 20.21 16.37
N GLN A 507 -22.24 21.02 17.20
CA GLN A 507 -20.78 21.18 17.29
C GLN A 507 -20.22 20.23 18.34
N ALA A 508 -19.21 19.45 17.96
CA ALA A 508 -18.45 18.51 18.79
C ALA A 508 -19.15 17.19 19.13
N GLN A 509 -19.19 16.30 18.12
CA GLN A 509 -19.38 14.88 18.34
C GLN A 509 -18.03 14.22 18.64
N PRO A 510 -17.82 13.55 19.79
CA PRO A 510 -16.51 13.01 20.18
C PRO A 510 -15.96 11.94 19.23
N PHE A 511 -16.82 11.35 18.39
CA PHE A 511 -16.44 10.32 17.42
C PHE A 511 -16.09 10.88 16.03
N LEU A 512 -16.33 12.18 15.76
CA LEU A 512 -15.96 12.83 14.49
C LEU A 512 -14.71 13.69 14.68
N THR A 513 -13.60 13.25 14.09
CA THR A 513 -12.41 14.09 13.95
C THR A 513 -12.53 14.93 12.67
N PRO A 514 -12.52 16.26 12.75
CA PRO A 514 -12.45 17.15 11.59
C PRO A 514 -11.20 16.87 10.71
N LEU A 515 -11.30 16.99 9.38
CA LEU A 515 -10.19 16.84 8.44
C LEU A 515 -10.03 18.10 7.57
N PRO A 516 -8.83 18.73 7.50
CA PRO A 516 -8.64 19.90 6.66
C PRO A 516 -8.97 19.57 5.21
N VAL A 517 -9.88 20.33 4.63
CA VAL A 517 -10.27 20.16 3.23
C VAL A 517 -9.11 20.64 2.37
N GLY A 518 -8.23 19.75 1.92
CA GLY A 518 -7.06 20.13 1.13
C GLY A 518 -7.41 20.80 -0.20
N GLN A 519 -6.56 21.72 -0.66
CA GLN A 519 -6.56 22.23 -2.04
C GLN A 519 -6.04 21.15 -3.02
N SER A 520 -6.73 20.00 -3.11
CA SER A 520 -6.44 19.07 -4.20
C SER A 520 -6.93 19.68 -5.52
N ARG A 521 -6.21 19.46 -6.63
CA ARG A 521 -6.61 19.90 -7.98
C ARG A 521 -8.01 19.41 -8.39
N ALA A 522 -8.52 18.35 -7.76
CA ALA A 522 -9.89 17.85 -7.94
C ALA A 522 -10.97 18.74 -7.29
N ASN A 523 -10.58 19.63 -6.36
CA ASN A 523 -11.49 20.48 -5.57
C ASN A 523 -11.67 21.88 -6.19
N GLN A 524 -11.37 22.05 -7.48
CA GLN A 524 -11.53 23.32 -8.22
C GLN A 524 -12.97 23.85 -8.21
N ASN A 525 -13.96 23.02 -7.88
CA ASN A 525 -15.36 23.42 -7.82
C ASN A 525 -15.82 23.96 -6.45
N GLY A 526 -14.97 24.00 -5.41
CA GLY A 526 -15.20 24.78 -4.18
C GLY A 526 -16.43 24.43 -3.32
N ASN A 527 -17.08 23.29 -3.59
CA ASN A 527 -18.34 22.91 -2.96
C ASN A 527 -18.18 22.05 -1.70
N LEU A 528 -17.00 21.46 -1.46
CA LEU A 528 -16.72 20.71 -0.23
C LEU A 528 -16.60 21.69 0.95
N ARG A 529 -17.51 21.56 1.92
CA ARG A 529 -17.64 22.46 3.08
C ARG A 529 -17.03 21.88 4.34
N PHE A 530 -17.26 20.60 4.59
CA PHE A 530 -16.74 19.91 5.77
C PHE A 530 -16.22 18.53 5.39
N ALA A 531 -15.15 18.12 6.05
CA ALA A 531 -14.68 16.75 5.99
C ALA A 531 -14.43 16.27 7.43
N PHE A 532 -14.88 15.08 7.73
CA PHE A 532 -14.71 14.43 9.02
C PHE A 532 -14.17 13.02 8.82
N ARG A 533 -13.47 12.53 9.83
CA ARG A 533 -13.12 11.15 10.03
C ARG A 533 -13.95 10.61 11.19
N TYR A 534 -14.36 9.37 11.13
CA TYR A 534 -14.94 8.63 12.24
C TYR A 534 -14.39 7.21 12.31
N THR A 535 -14.56 6.56 13.46
CA THR A 535 -14.19 5.14 13.66
C THR A 535 -15.45 4.27 13.53
N PRO A 536 -15.67 3.55 12.43
CA PRO A 536 -16.91 2.79 12.20
C PRO A 536 -17.14 1.66 13.23
N LEU A 537 -16.06 1.20 13.89
CA LEU A 537 -16.08 0.16 14.91
C LEU A 537 -16.34 0.69 16.32
N ALA A 538 -16.38 2.01 16.54
CA ALA A 538 -16.66 2.56 17.87
C ALA A 538 -18.07 2.16 18.34
N ASP A 539 -18.21 1.94 19.63
CA ASP A 539 -19.51 1.65 20.23
C ASP A 539 -20.44 2.85 20.06
N ASN A 540 -21.72 2.59 19.75
CA ASN A 540 -22.78 3.60 19.69
C ASN A 540 -22.60 4.73 18.64
N ILE A 541 -21.82 4.56 17.57
CA ILE A 541 -21.73 5.55 16.47
C ILE A 541 -23.09 5.92 15.84
N PHE A 542 -24.10 5.06 16.02
CA PHE A 542 -25.45 5.26 15.51
C PHE A 542 -26.44 5.65 16.61
N ALA A 543 -26.02 6.04 17.81
CA ALA A 543 -26.96 6.57 18.79
C ALA A 543 -27.56 7.91 18.30
N SER A 544 -28.79 8.23 18.69
CA SER A 544 -29.47 9.47 18.28
C SER A 544 -28.73 10.74 18.71
N GLU A 545 -27.95 10.69 19.79
CA GLU A 545 -27.10 11.79 20.25
C GLU A 545 -25.91 12.06 19.31
N HIS A 546 -25.62 11.14 18.39
CA HIS A 546 -24.50 11.17 17.46
C HIS A 546 -24.91 11.53 16.00
N GLU A 547 -26.11 12.08 15.80
CA GLU A 547 -26.55 12.50 14.46
C GLU A 547 -25.80 13.74 13.95
N VAL A 548 -25.45 13.73 12.66
CA VAL A 548 -24.85 14.88 11.96
C VAL A 548 -25.96 15.65 11.25
N GLU A 549 -26.48 16.68 11.92
CA GLU A 549 -27.54 17.53 11.38
C GLU A 549 -27.00 18.80 10.70
N LEU A 550 -27.50 19.06 9.49
CA LEU A 550 -27.13 20.16 8.63
C LEU A 550 -28.34 21.03 8.32
N THR A 551 -28.16 22.34 8.21
CA THR A 551 -29.21 23.30 7.82
C THR A 551 -28.65 24.35 6.89
N PHE A 552 -29.55 24.96 6.12
CA PHE A 552 -29.25 26.13 5.31
C PHE A 552 -29.64 27.38 6.10
N ALA A 553 -28.70 28.28 6.35
CA ALA A 553 -29.02 29.54 6.99
C ALA A 553 -30.00 30.35 6.12
N GLU A 554 -31.10 30.82 6.73
CA GLU A 554 -32.03 31.75 6.10
C GLU A 554 -31.32 33.11 5.92
N ASN A 555 -31.32 33.60 4.68
CA ASN A 555 -30.73 34.87 4.27
C ASN A 555 -31.11 36.03 5.22
N ASN A 556 -30.22 36.45 6.11
CA ASN A 556 -30.19 37.85 6.57
C ASN A 556 -28.92 38.36 7.28
N ARG A 557 -27.82 37.59 7.31
CA ARG A 557 -26.49 38.14 7.63
C ARG A 557 -25.51 37.63 6.59
N ASN A 558 -24.90 38.54 5.82
CA ASN A 558 -23.92 38.26 4.76
C ASN A 558 -22.62 37.59 5.25
N ALA A 559 -22.55 37.12 6.50
CA ALA A 559 -21.38 36.46 7.04
C ALA A 559 -21.37 34.99 6.60
N THR A 560 -20.55 34.68 5.59
CA THR A 560 -20.13 33.30 5.32
C THR A 560 -19.43 32.79 6.59
N PRO A 561 -19.96 31.76 7.29
CA PRO A 561 -19.39 31.33 8.55
C PRO A 561 -17.98 30.81 8.33
N VAL A 562 -17.04 31.29 9.13
CA VAL A 562 -15.64 30.85 9.09
C VAL A 562 -15.47 29.63 9.97
N THR A 563 -14.69 28.64 9.54
CA THR A 563 -14.37 27.47 10.37
C THR A 563 -13.04 27.72 11.09
N VAL A 564 -13.05 27.72 12.43
CA VAL A 564 -11.85 27.84 13.26
C VAL A 564 -11.36 26.43 13.58
N TRP A 565 -10.31 25.97 12.90
CA TRP A 565 -9.72 24.64 13.05
C TRP A 565 -9.11 24.42 14.43
N ARG A 566 -8.41 25.44 14.90
CA ARG A 566 -7.81 25.47 16.22
C ARG A 566 -7.98 26.87 16.78
N LEU A 567 -8.33 26.93 18.06
CA LEU A 567 -8.27 28.10 18.90
C LEU A 567 -7.28 27.77 20.00
N SER A 568 -6.14 28.45 20.01
CA SER A 568 -5.16 28.35 21.09
C SER A 568 -5.22 29.65 21.88
N ASP A 569 -5.59 29.55 23.14
CA ASP A 569 -5.64 30.67 24.07
C ASP A 569 -4.46 30.56 25.04
N GLU A 570 -3.52 31.50 24.94
CA GLU A 570 -2.41 31.62 25.89
C GLU A 570 -2.72 32.73 26.90
N THR A 571 -3.03 32.33 28.13
CA THR A 571 -3.38 33.23 29.22
C THR A 571 -2.19 33.46 30.14
N HIS A 572 -1.74 34.69 30.27
CA HIS A 572 -0.68 35.11 31.19
C HIS A 572 -1.27 35.80 32.42
N LEU A 573 -1.01 35.23 33.60
CA LEU A 573 -1.46 35.78 34.89
C LEU A 573 -0.43 36.74 35.48
N GLU A 574 -0.80 38.01 35.66
CA GLU A 574 0.06 39.01 36.28
C GLU A 574 -0.12 39.05 37.82
N LEU A 575 0.92 39.47 38.55
CA LEU A 575 0.91 39.55 40.03
C LEU A 575 -0.09 40.58 40.59
N ASN A 576 -0.43 41.60 39.80
CA ASN A 576 -1.47 42.58 40.12
C ASN A 576 -2.89 41.98 40.01
N GLY A 577 -3.00 40.78 39.43
CA GLY A 577 -4.23 40.05 39.13
C GLY A 577 -4.75 40.22 37.72
N GLY A 578 -4.17 41.14 36.93
CA GLY A 578 -4.46 41.32 35.52
C GLY A 578 -4.19 40.04 34.75
N VAL A 579 -4.99 39.82 33.71
CA VAL A 579 -4.88 38.63 32.87
C VAL A 579 -4.69 39.11 31.45
N ARG A 580 -3.65 38.61 30.79
CA ARG A 580 -3.42 38.89 29.37
C ARG A 580 -3.69 37.64 28.57
N HIS A 581 -4.43 37.78 27.48
CA HIS A 581 -4.79 36.68 26.60
C HIS A 581 -4.18 36.92 25.22
N ASP A 582 -3.43 35.94 24.73
CA ASP A 582 -2.92 35.87 23.37
C ASP A 582 -3.64 34.71 22.66
N VAL A 583 -4.69 35.03 21.91
CA VAL A 583 -5.52 34.03 21.23
C VAL A 583 -5.12 33.93 19.76
N THR A 584 -4.79 32.72 19.32
CA THR A 584 -4.51 32.40 17.92
C THR A 584 -5.62 31.52 17.34
N LEU A 585 -6.19 31.95 16.22
CA LEU A 585 -7.24 31.29 15.47
C LEU A 585 -6.72 30.85 14.11
N TRP A 586 -6.72 29.54 13.87
CA TRP A 586 -6.42 28.98 12.55
C TRP A 586 -7.72 28.79 11.80
N LEU A 587 -7.96 29.64 10.81
CA LEU A 587 -9.26 29.71 10.14
C LEU A 587 -9.23 28.99 8.80
N GLU A 588 -10.39 28.50 8.39
CA GLU A 588 -10.71 28.23 7.00
C GLU A 588 -11.83 29.18 6.61
N ASN A 589 -11.48 30.14 5.74
CA ASN A 589 -12.33 31.20 5.27
C ASN A 589 -12.98 30.82 3.92
N PRO A 590 -14.29 30.49 3.88
CA PRO A 590 -14.92 30.06 2.65
C PRO A 590 -15.24 31.18 1.65
N GLY A 591 -14.71 32.39 1.88
CA GLY A 591 -15.01 33.60 1.12
C GLY A 591 -15.69 34.69 1.96
N ALA A 592 -15.62 34.61 3.29
CA ALA A 592 -15.98 35.69 4.19
C ALA A 592 -15.03 36.89 4.01
N ASP A 593 -15.59 38.09 4.15
CA ASP A 593 -14.90 39.37 4.17
C ASP A 593 -14.56 39.85 5.58
N GLN A 594 -15.16 39.24 6.61
CA GLN A 594 -14.91 39.57 8.02
C GLN A 594 -15.21 38.38 8.94
N LEU A 595 -14.53 38.36 10.09
CA LEU A 595 -14.80 37.52 11.25
C LEU A 595 -15.31 38.40 12.40
N LEU A 596 -16.46 38.06 12.97
CA LEU A 596 -16.98 38.74 14.16
C LEU A 596 -16.52 38.00 15.40
N VAL A 597 -15.93 38.74 16.35
CA VAL A 597 -15.41 38.21 17.61
C VAL A 597 -15.97 39.05 18.76
N SER A 598 -16.69 38.47 19.70
CA SER A 598 -17.14 39.17 20.90
C SER A 598 -16.11 39.03 22.02
N LEU A 599 -15.74 40.16 22.62
CA LEU A 599 -14.88 40.23 23.80
C LEU A 599 -15.75 40.31 25.06
N ALA A 600 -15.29 39.77 26.18
CA ALA A 600 -15.98 39.97 27.46
C ALA A 600 -15.98 41.46 27.85
N ALA A 601 -17.01 41.86 28.60
CA ALA A 601 -17.13 43.23 29.12
C ALA A 601 -15.87 43.62 29.91
N ASP A 602 -15.45 44.88 29.78
CA ASP A 602 -14.27 45.48 30.41
C ASP A 602 -12.88 45.02 29.88
N CYS A 603 -12.81 44.14 28.87
CA CYS A 603 -11.55 43.78 28.22
C CYS A 603 -10.97 44.92 27.38
N GLN A 604 -9.65 45.11 27.45
CA GLN A 604 -8.92 46.09 26.63
C GLN A 604 -8.19 45.40 25.48
N LEU A 605 -8.63 45.62 24.24
CA LEU A 605 -7.96 45.12 23.05
C LEU A 605 -6.60 45.80 22.86
N ARG A 606 -5.53 45.02 22.71
CA ARG A 606 -4.18 45.52 22.44
C ARG A 606 -3.81 45.47 20.97
N GLN A 607 -4.04 44.34 20.33
CA GLN A 607 -3.54 44.07 18.99
C GLN A 607 -4.40 43.02 18.30
N VAL A 608 -4.60 43.18 16.99
CA VAL A 608 -5.18 42.17 16.12
C VAL A 608 -4.27 42.02 14.90
N THR A 609 -3.89 40.80 14.57
CA THR A 609 -3.12 40.51 13.35
C THR A 609 -3.83 39.46 12.51
N VAL A 610 -3.71 39.57 11.19
CA VAL A 610 -4.17 38.57 10.22
C VAL A 610 -2.99 38.19 9.36
N ASN A 611 -2.61 36.92 9.39
CA ASN A 611 -1.38 36.40 8.77
C ASN A 611 -0.14 37.21 9.15
N GLY A 612 -0.04 37.62 10.42
CA GLY A 612 1.06 38.43 10.96
C GLY A 612 1.04 39.91 10.58
N VAL A 613 0.09 40.35 9.74
CA VAL A 613 -0.10 41.77 9.42
C VAL A 613 -1.00 42.39 10.48
N GLU A 614 -0.48 43.40 11.19
CA GLU A 614 -1.24 44.14 12.20
C GLU A 614 -2.33 45.00 11.56
N LEU A 615 -3.55 44.87 12.07
CA LEU A 615 -4.70 45.64 11.63
C LEU A 615 -4.91 46.84 12.54
N THR A 616 -5.15 48.01 11.95
CA THR A 616 -5.60 49.19 12.69
C THR A 616 -7.09 49.04 12.98
N THR A 617 -7.44 48.44 14.11
CA THR A 617 -8.83 48.28 14.52
C THR A 617 -9.35 49.57 15.12
N THR A 618 -10.44 50.12 14.56
CA THR A 618 -11.22 51.17 15.22
C THR A 618 -12.13 50.49 16.22
N SER A 619 -11.81 50.54 17.52
CA SER A 619 -12.78 50.18 18.55
C SER A 619 -13.90 51.21 18.50
N ASP A 620 -15.04 50.86 17.91
CA ASP A 620 -16.24 51.64 18.13
C ASP A 620 -16.60 51.45 19.61
N ASN A 621 -16.46 52.50 20.41
CA ASN A 621 -16.39 52.46 21.88
C ASN A 621 -17.67 51.94 22.59
N ASP A 622 -18.65 51.42 21.84
CA ASP A 622 -19.96 50.99 22.34
C ASP A 622 -20.37 49.55 21.91
N ALA A 623 -19.53 48.80 21.18
CA ALA A 623 -19.89 47.44 20.76
C ALA A 623 -18.91 46.39 21.30
N ASP A 624 -19.41 45.47 22.13
CA ASP A 624 -18.74 44.24 22.61
C ASP A 624 -18.30 43.28 21.49
N GLN A 625 -18.29 43.72 20.21
CA GLN A 625 -17.99 42.93 19.01
C GLN A 625 -16.87 43.58 18.18
N LEU A 626 -15.76 42.87 18.06
CA LEU A 626 -14.63 43.14 17.18
C LEU A 626 -14.89 42.57 15.78
N GLN A 627 -14.78 43.41 14.75
CA GLN A 627 -14.81 42.98 13.35
C GLN A 627 -13.39 42.85 12.81
N VAL A 628 -12.98 41.63 12.48
CA VAL A 628 -11.66 41.34 11.91
C VAL A 628 -11.81 41.16 10.39
N PRO A 629 -11.32 42.08 9.54
CA PRO A 629 -11.39 41.93 8.09
C PRO A 629 -10.59 40.71 7.62
N LEU A 630 -11.21 39.93 6.72
CA LEU A 630 -10.61 38.76 6.07
C LEU A 630 -10.55 38.99 4.55
N VAL A 631 -9.48 38.50 3.91
CA VAL A 631 -9.37 38.56 2.44
C VAL A 631 -10.16 37.39 1.86
N GLN A 632 -11.18 37.66 1.03
CA GLN A 632 -12.07 36.63 0.46
C GLN A 632 -11.33 35.55 -0.34
N THR A 633 -10.19 35.88 -0.96
CA THR A 633 -9.36 34.94 -1.71
C THR A 633 -8.43 34.10 -0.84
N ASP A 634 -8.21 34.53 0.40
CA ASP A 634 -7.38 33.79 1.34
C ASP A 634 -8.23 32.77 2.10
N ARG A 635 -8.09 31.49 1.72
CA ARG A 635 -8.87 30.38 2.27
C ARG A 635 -8.40 29.97 3.66
N TYR A 636 -7.16 30.27 4.08
CA TYR A 636 -6.63 29.78 5.36
C TYR A 636 -5.93 30.86 6.19
N PRO A 637 -6.64 31.94 6.57
CA PRO A 637 -6.04 32.99 7.37
C PRO A 637 -5.75 32.51 8.80
N CYS A 638 -4.68 33.03 9.39
CA CYS A 638 -4.38 32.92 10.81
C CYS A 638 -4.66 34.26 11.48
N VAL A 639 -5.57 34.30 12.44
CA VAL A 639 -5.93 35.54 13.15
C VAL A 639 -5.39 35.47 14.57
N GLN A 640 -4.64 36.48 15.01
CA GLN A 640 -4.19 36.61 16.40
C GLN A 640 -4.85 37.81 17.05
N ILE A 641 -5.39 37.61 18.25
CA ILE A 641 -6.10 38.64 19.02
C ILE A 641 -5.46 38.70 20.41
N ARG A 642 -4.91 39.86 20.75
CA ARG A 642 -4.30 40.13 22.05
C ARG A 642 -5.15 41.11 22.83
N TYR A 643 -5.55 40.74 24.03
CA TYR A 643 -6.35 41.59 24.90
C TYR A 643 -6.02 41.39 26.37
N ASP A 644 -6.27 42.41 27.18
CA ASP A 644 -6.16 42.34 28.64
C ASP A 644 -7.56 42.27 29.27
N GLU A 645 -7.72 41.37 30.21
CA GLU A 645 -8.87 41.30 31.10
C GLU A 645 -8.51 41.96 32.44
N PRO A 646 -9.30 42.94 32.91
CA PRO A 646 -9.03 43.63 34.17
C PRO A 646 -9.18 42.66 35.34
N GLY A 647 -8.05 42.40 35.97
CA GLY A 647 -7.97 41.50 37.09
C GLY A 647 -8.50 42.05 38.40
N SER A 648 -9.24 41.24 39.14
CA SER A 648 -9.38 41.46 40.58
C SER A 648 -8.05 41.14 41.28
N ARG A 649 -7.65 41.94 42.29
CA ARG A 649 -6.43 41.65 43.08
C ARG A 649 -6.43 40.20 43.55
N LEU A 650 -5.43 39.43 43.08
CA LEU A 650 -5.27 38.02 43.44
C LEU A 650 -5.23 37.85 44.96
N ARG A 651 -6.28 37.23 45.50
CA ARG A 651 -6.33 36.80 46.89
C ARG A 651 -5.28 35.69 47.10
N SER A 652 -5.07 35.31 48.37
CA SER A 652 -4.22 34.17 48.75
C SER A 652 -4.53 32.87 47.99
N TRP A 653 -5.79 32.75 47.55
CA TRP A 653 -6.39 31.66 46.79
C TRP A 653 -7.51 32.25 45.95
N GLN A 654 -7.60 31.91 44.67
CA GLN A 654 -8.68 32.33 43.80
C GLN A 654 -8.98 31.28 42.71
N ASN A 655 -10.26 31.10 42.38
CA ASN A 655 -10.65 30.34 41.19
C ASN A 655 -10.72 31.33 40.02
N LEU A 656 -9.99 31.05 38.97
CA LEU A 656 -10.04 31.76 37.70
C LEU A 656 -10.94 30.94 36.75
N ALA A 657 -12.04 31.55 36.31
CA ALA A 657 -12.85 30.97 35.24
C ALA A 657 -12.24 31.35 33.90
N TRP A 658 -12.25 30.42 32.96
CA TRP A 658 -11.91 30.71 31.58
C TRP A 658 -13.11 31.35 30.89
N HIS A 659 -12.93 32.55 30.32
CA HIS A 659 -13.93 33.25 29.52
C HIS A 659 -13.53 33.17 28.04
N PRO A 660 -14.08 32.23 27.26
CA PRO A 660 -13.74 32.12 25.84
C PRO A 660 -14.16 33.36 25.05
N LEU A 661 -13.37 33.72 24.06
CA LEU A 661 -13.83 34.58 22.96
C LEU A 661 -15.03 33.91 22.26
N GLU A 662 -16.13 34.64 22.12
CA GLU A 662 -17.23 34.20 21.26
C GLU A 662 -16.91 34.60 19.82
N ILE A 663 -17.04 33.67 18.88
CA ILE A 663 -16.68 33.90 17.48
C ILE A 663 -17.88 33.51 16.64
N ASP A 664 -18.23 34.32 15.63
CA ASP A 664 -19.24 33.98 14.61
C ASP A 664 -18.66 32.99 13.60
N GLY A 665 -18.27 31.82 14.11
CA GLY A 665 -17.57 30.78 13.36
C GLY A 665 -17.57 29.44 14.09
N HIS A 666 -17.32 28.37 13.35
CA HIS A 666 -17.33 27.03 13.92
C HIS A 666 -15.97 26.67 14.53
N VAL A 667 -15.87 26.62 15.86
CA VAL A 667 -14.62 26.23 16.55
C VAL A 667 -14.54 24.73 16.72
N ILE A 668 -13.54 24.14 16.08
CA ILE A 668 -13.31 22.70 15.99
C ILE A 668 -12.50 22.20 17.20
N SER A 669 -11.35 22.81 17.46
CA SER A 669 -10.45 22.42 18.55
C SER A 669 -10.13 23.64 19.40
N ARG A 670 -10.12 23.46 20.71
CA ARG A 670 -9.78 24.51 21.68
C ARG A 670 -8.68 24.02 22.59
N GLN A 671 -7.63 24.81 22.72
CA GLN A 671 -6.54 24.57 23.64
C GLN A 671 -6.34 25.79 24.50
N TRP A 672 -6.10 25.56 25.79
CA TRP A 672 -5.84 26.61 26.74
C TRP A 672 -4.53 26.36 27.45
N GLN A 673 -3.64 27.34 27.39
CA GLN A 673 -2.37 27.31 28.07
C GLN A 673 -2.29 28.49 29.02
N VAL A 674 -1.98 28.21 30.28
CA VAL A 674 -1.93 29.23 31.33
C VAL A 674 -0.50 29.37 31.80
N TRP A 675 0.02 30.59 31.69
CA TRP A 675 1.31 31.01 32.16
C TRP A 675 1.18 31.67 33.54
N VAL A 676 1.84 31.09 34.54
CA VAL A 676 1.90 31.63 35.91
C VAL A 676 3.32 32.07 36.27
N PRO A 677 3.49 33.23 36.93
CA PRO A 677 4.78 33.64 37.47
C PRO A 677 5.18 32.76 38.66
N THR A 678 6.47 32.75 39.01
CA THR A 678 7.08 31.91 40.06
C THR A 678 6.39 31.96 41.43
N ASP A 679 5.79 33.10 41.78
CA ASP A 679 5.10 33.32 43.05
C ASP A 679 3.69 32.71 43.10
N LEU A 680 3.13 32.32 41.95
CA LEU A 680 1.82 31.70 41.81
C LEU A 680 1.97 30.22 41.44
N ALA A 681 0.99 29.42 41.83
CA ALA A 681 0.90 28.02 41.46
C ALA A 681 -0.56 27.63 41.19
N LEU A 682 -0.76 26.66 40.31
CA LEU A 682 -2.07 26.11 39.99
C LEU A 682 -2.34 24.86 40.84
N ALA A 683 -3.51 24.78 41.47
CA ALA A 683 -3.99 23.54 42.06
C ALA A 683 -4.60 22.67 40.95
N SER A 684 -4.26 21.37 40.90
CA SER A 684 -4.75 20.51 39.83
C SER A 684 -6.28 20.37 39.91
N ALA A 685 -6.94 20.57 38.76
CA ALA A 685 -8.40 20.53 38.65
C ALA A 685 -9.00 19.11 38.77
N THR A 686 -8.16 18.07 38.73
CA THR A 686 -8.61 16.67 38.77
C THR A 686 -8.86 16.18 40.20
N PRO A 687 -10.06 15.67 40.52
CA PRO A 687 -10.33 15.02 41.80
C PRO A 687 -9.45 13.78 41.93
N LEU A 688 -8.56 13.78 42.93
CA LEU A 688 -7.59 12.70 43.14
C LEU A 688 -8.32 11.44 43.62
N GLY A 689 -8.11 10.33 42.89
CA GLY A 689 -8.56 9.01 43.28
C GLY A 689 -7.90 8.54 44.59
N LEU A 690 -8.43 7.48 45.20
CA LEU A 690 -7.92 6.99 46.49
C LEU A 690 -6.42 6.62 46.42
N MET A 691 -5.97 6.05 45.30
CA MET A 691 -4.55 5.75 45.08
C MET A 691 -3.70 7.02 44.95
N ASP A 692 -4.18 8.08 44.31
CA ASP A 692 -3.44 9.35 44.22
C ASP A 692 -3.41 10.11 45.55
N ARG A 693 -4.42 9.91 46.41
CA ARG A 693 -4.39 10.41 47.78
C ARG A 693 -3.38 9.65 48.63
N LEU A 694 -3.31 8.33 48.50
CA LEU A 694 -2.29 7.52 49.19
C LEU A 694 -0.87 7.84 48.72
N ARG A 695 -0.67 8.14 47.44
CA ARG A 695 0.61 8.63 46.87
C ARG A 695 1.13 9.91 47.54
N ARG A 696 0.29 10.69 48.22
CA ARG A 696 0.73 11.88 48.99
C ARG A 696 1.57 11.54 50.22
N LEU A 697 1.49 10.30 50.72
CA LEU A 697 2.30 9.80 51.84
C LEU A 697 3.78 9.66 51.52
N GLU A 698 4.12 9.65 50.22
CA GLU A 698 5.48 9.48 49.73
C GLU A 698 6.30 10.78 49.78
N GLY A 699 5.70 11.92 50.12
CA GLY A 699 6.42 13.16 50.44
C GLY A 699 7.13 13.82 49.24
N PRO A 700 8.14 14.69 49.47
CA PRO A 700 8.95 15.35 48.42
C PRO A 700 9.82 14.38 47.59
N PHE A 701 9.76 13.08 47.85
CA PHE A 701 10.24 12.04 46.93
C PHE A 701 9.26 11.85 45.75
N ARG A 702 8.56 12.93 45.37
CA ARG A 702 7.40 12.93 44.51
C ARG A 702 7.83 12.69 43.07
N ARG A 703 7.22 11.67 42.47
CA ARG A 703 7.33 11.24 41.09
C ARG A 703 6.37 12.02 40.18
N LEU A 704 6.68 12.09 38.89
CA LEU A 704 5.75 12.60 37.86
C LEU A 704 4.56 11.63 37.70
N PRO A 705 3.40 12.08 37.19
CA PRO A 705 2.18 11.27 37.05
C PRO A 705 2.34 9.95 36.29
N ASN A 706 3.40 9.83 35.48
CA ASN A 706 3.65 8.71 34.57
C ASN A 706 4.78 7.78 35.04
N GLU A 707 5.39 8.02 36.20
CA GLU A 707 6.42 7.14 36.76
C GLU A 707 5.81 6.06 37.66
N ARG A 708 6.39 4.85 37.68
CA ARG A 708 5.98 3.74 38.55
C ARG A 708 5.96 4.13 40.05
N PRO A 709 5.40 3.37 41.00
CA PRO A 709 5.50 3.65 42.45
C PRO A 709 6.91 3.38 43.01
N PHE A 710 7.44 4.20 43.93
CA PHE A 710 8.76 3.94 44.55
C PHE A 710 8.59 2.80 45.54
N ASN A 711 9.16 1.64 45.22
CA ASN A 711 9.10 0.54 46.15
C ASN A 711 10.17 0.77 47.24
N LEU A 712 9.74 1.20 48.42
CA LEU A 712 10.58 1.44 49.60
C LEU A 712 11.43 0.22 49.99
N PHE A 713 11.07 -0.98 49.54
CA PHE A 713 11.78 -2.24 49.78
C PHE A 713 12.57 -2.74 48.56
N SER A 714 12.51 -2.04 47.41
CA SER A 714 13.29 -2.37 46.21
C SER A 714 14.68 -1.73 46.29
N TYR A 715 15.71 -2.57 46.44
CA TYR A 715 17.10 -2.12 46.38
C TYR A 715 17.43 -1.41 45.05
N ALA A 716 16.81 -1.84 43.94
CA ALA A 716 16.99 -1.20 42.64
C ALA A 716 16.49 0.25 42.62
N ASP A 717 15.35 0.53 43.27
CA ASP A 717 14.77 1.88 43.33
C ASP A 717 15.62 2.80 44.22
N TRP A 718 16.20 2.27 45.30
CA TRP A 718 17.18 2.99 46.11
C TRP A 718 18.47 3.27 45.34
N ASN A 719 18.98 2.33 44.55
CA ASN A 719 20.20 2.52 43.79
C ASN A 719 20.02 3.55 42.64
N GLU A 720 18.81 3.61 42.06
CA GLU A 720 18.39 4.55 41.02
C GLU A 720 18.32 6.01 41.54
N LEU A 721 17.95 6.21 42.81
CA LEU A 721 17.87 7.54 43.44
C LEU A 721 19.25 8.13 43.80
N TRP A 722 20.27 7.28 43.99
CA TRP A 722 21.62 7.69 44.39
C TRP A 722 22.60 7.73 43.20
N SER A 723 22.26 7.10 42.08
CA SER A 723 23.02 7.16 40.82
C SER A 723 22.47 8.27 39.92
N GLY A 724 22.54 9.51 40.39
CA GLY A 724 21.89 10.71 39.85
C GLY A 724 22.29 11.18 38.44
N ASP A 725 22.71 10.29 37.53
CA ASP A 725 23.15 10.68 36.18
C ASP A 725 22.95 9.58 35.11
N ARG A 726 21.96 8.69 35.27
CA ARG A 726 21.70 7.58 34.32
C ARG A 726 20.34 7.61 33.62
N ARG A 727 19.62 8.74 33.64
CA ARG A 727 18.35 8.90 32.90
C ARG A 727 18.52 9.04 31.38
N ASP A 728 19.77 8.99 30.90
CA ASP A 728 20.16 9.46 29.58
C ASP A 728 20.82 8.37 28.70
N GLN A 729 21.01 7.15 29.21
CA GLN A 729 21.80 6.11 28.51
C GLN A 729 20.98 5.21 27.56
N ASN A 730 19.64 5.27 27.56
CA ASN A 730 18.82 4.38 26.72
C ASN A 730 18.27 5.03 25.43
N ILE A 731 18.35 6.35 25.30
CA ILE A 731 17.95 7.05 24.07
C ILE A 731 19.13 7.02 23.09
N SER A 732 18.93 6.48 21.89
CA SER A 732 20.03 6.43 20.93
C SER A 732 20.50 7.81 20.49
N ALA A 733 21.72 7.86 19.98
CA ALA A 733 22.31 9.06 19.41
C ALA A 733 21.44 9.66 18.28
N LEU A 734 20.62 8.86 17.59
CA LEU A 734 19.75 9.30 16.51
C LEU A 734 18.58 10.16 17.02
N CYS A 735 17.82 9.69 18.02
CA CYS A 735 16.75 10.50 18.62
C CYS A 735 17.30 11.77 19.27
N ARG A 736 18.43 11.68 19.98
CA ARG A 736 19.11 12.85 20.56
C ARG A 736 19.52 13.86 19.50
N ALA A 737 20.01 13.42 18.35
CA ALA A 737 20.36 14.29 17.25
C ALA A 737 19.13 15.02 16.68
N VAL A 738 18.01 14.32 16.49
CA VAL A 738 16.75 14.93 16.00
C VAL A 738 16.19 15.93 17.02
N VAL A 739 16.16 15.59 18.31
CA VAL A 739 15.73 16.51 19.38
C VAL A 739 16.64 17.73 19.45
N SER A 740 17.97 17.55 19.42
CA SER A 740 18.91 18.68 19.46
C SER A 740 18.76 19.58 18.23
N ARG A 741 18.52 18.99 17.05
CA ARG A 741 18.20 19.74 15.82
C ARG A 741 16.93 20.58 15.97
N LEU A 742 15.88 20.02 16.61
CA LEU A 742 14.67 20.76 16.96
C LEU A 742 14.92 21.96 17.87
N GLY A 743 15.95 21.96 18.70
CA GLY A 743 16.28 23.08 19.59
C GLY A 743 17.35 24.04 19.07
N ARG A 744 17.81 23.92 17.81
CA ARG A 744 18.72 24.92 17.24
C ARG A 744 18.08 26.31 17.22
N HIS A 745 18.85 27.33 17.55
CA HIS A 745 18.37 28.71 17.67
C HIS A 745 18.07 29.38 16.32
N ASP A 746 18.71 28.94 15.23
CA ASP A 746 18.54 29.49 13.89
C ASP A 746 17.30 28.95 13.16
N ALA A 747 16.78 27.81 13.60
CA ALA A 747 15.57 27.22 13.04
C ALA A 747 14.33 28.01 13.45
N ARG A 748 13.66 28.63 12.47
CA ARG A 748 12.38 29.32 12.68
C ARG A 748 11.21 28.38 12.48
N THR A 749 11.33 27.38 11.60
CA THR A 749 10.26 26.40 11.32
C THR A 749 10.67 24.96 11.60
N LEU A 750 9.66 24.10 11.79
CA LEU A 750 9.83 22.68 12.05
C LEU A 750 10.58 21.99 10.90
N SER A 751 10.28 22.34 9.66
CA SER A 751 11.04 21.85 8.50
C SER A 751 12.50 22.28 8.53
N GLN A 752 12.80 23.54 8.84
CA GLN A 752 14.17 24.08 8.95
C GLN A 752 14.96 23.38 10.07
N ALA A 753 14.35 23.20 11.23
CA ALA A 753 14.98 22.46 12.33
C ALA A 753 15.29 21.01 11.95
N LEU A 754 14.38 20.36 11.22
CA LEU A 754 14.52 18.94 10.90
C LEU A 754 15.42 18.68 9.67
N VAL A 755 15.82 19.71 8.91
CA VAL A 755 16.74 19.55 7.75
C VAL A 755 17.99 18.78 8.20
N SER A 756 18.19 17.61 7.61
CA SER A 756 19.31 16.76 7.97
C SER A 756 20.59 17.19 7.26
N GLU A 757 21.64 17.44 8.04
CA GLU A 757 23.01 17.21 7.60
C GLU A 757 23.34 15.73 7.91
N GLY A 758 22.94 14.80 7.05
CA GLY A 758 23.34 13.38 7.11
C GLY A 758 22.23 12.31 7.04
N ASP A 759 22.67 11.04 6.94
CA ASP A 759 21.95 9.78 6.61
C ASP A 759 20.84 9.31 7.59
N SER A 760 20.40 10.12 8.56
CA SER A 760 19.34 9.69 9.47
C SER A 760 17.97 9.80 8.79
N ALA A 761 17.33 8.66 8.51
CA ALA A 761 15.97 8.63 7.96
C ALA A 761 14.96 9.11 9.03
N VAL A 762 14.59 10.39 8.95
CA VAL A 762 13.48 10.95 9.72
C VAL A 762 12.18 10.69 8.96
N TRP A 763 11.27 9.99 9.61
CA TRP A 763 9.94 9.70 9.12
C TRP A 763 8.94 10.55 9.89
N ILE A 764 7.93 11.05 9.20
CA ILE A 764 6.87 11.86 9.75
C ILE A 764 5.59 11.03 9.67
N ASP A 765 4.86 10.94 10.77
CA ASP A 765 3.47 10.51 10.76
C ASP A 765 2.59 11.71 10.39
N PRO A 766 2.28 11.91 9.10
CA PRO A 766 1.74 13.18 8.63
C PRO A 766 0.36 13.46 9.21
N ARG A 767 -0.37 12.41 9.58
CA ARG A 767 -1.79 12.48 9.91
C ARG A 767 -2.03 12.98 11.34
N PRO A 768 -1.46 12.38 12.41
CA PRO A 768 -1.58 12.94 13.76
C PRO A 768 -0.88 14.29 13.91
N ILE A 769 0.17 14.54 13.14
CA ILE A 769 0.86 15.84 13.13
C ILE A 769 -0.03 16.90 12.48
N ALA A 770 -0.66 16.60 11.32
CA ALA A 770 -1.62 17.52 10.69
C ALA A 770 -2.89 17.74 11.53
N GLU A 771 -3.38 16.72 12.26
CA GLU A 771 -4.50 16.84 13.20
C GLU A 771 -4.24 17.85 14.32
N ARG A 772 -2.97 18.06 14.69
CA ARG A 772 -2.57 19.13 15.62
C ARG A 772 -2.43 20.50 14.96
N GLY A 773 -2.70 20.62 13.67
CA GLY A 773 -2.46 21.84 12.93
C GLY A 773 -0.96 22.08 12.66
N ILE A 774 -0.14 21.02 12.66
CA ILE A 774 1.30 21.13 12.45
C ILE A 774 1.65 20.66 11.03
N GLY A 775 2.31 21.53 10.27
CA GLY A 775 2.96 21.22 9.01
C GLY A 775 4.44 21.63 8.96
N PRO A 776 5.09 21.50 7.78
CA PRO A 776 6.50 21.82 7.59
C PRO A 776 6.86 23.27 7.95
N GLN A 777 5.95 24.20 7.66
CA GLN A 777 6.14 25.63 7.91
C GLN A 777 5.66 26.07 9.30
N THR A 778 5.25 25.13 10.15
CA THR A 778 4.92 25.44 11.55
C THR A 778 6.15 26.01 12.22
N PRO A 779 6.08 27.21 12.79
CA PRO A 779 7.21 27.78 13.48
C PRO A 779 7.41 27.13 14.83
N LEU A 780 8.65 27.17 15.29
CA LEU A 780 9.03 26.55 16.55
C LEU A 780 8.76 27.54 17.69
N PRO A 781 8.15 27.09 18.80
CA PRO A 781 7.96 27.95 19.95
C PRO A 781 9.32 28.39 20.51
N ASP A 782 9.35 29.61 21.02
CA ASP A 782 10.52 30.14 21.71
C ASP A 782 10.76 29.37 23.00
N SER A 783 12.00 28.93 23.19
CA SER A 783 12.43 28.17 24.35
C SER A 783 13.62 28.87 25.01
N HIS A 784 13.52 29.05 26.33
CA HIS A 784 14.56 29.72 27.13
C HIS A 784 15.61 28.74 27.68
N SER A 785 15.56 27.46 27.30
CA SER A 785 16.53 26.46 27.77
C SER A 785 17.94 26.71 27.21
N LEU A 786 18.95 26.40 28.01
CA LEU A 786 20.35 26.72 27.71
C LEU A 786 20.96 25.77 26.67
N SER A 787 20.52 24.51 26.61
CA SER A 787 21.01 23.53 25.64
C SER A 787 20.05 23.30 24.47
N ASP A 788 20.61 23.02 23.29
CA ASP A 788 19.84 22.65 22.09
C ASP A 788 18.94 21.43 22.35
N TYR A 789 19.40 20.48 23.15
CA TYR A 789 18.61 19.29 23.48
C TYR A 789 17.39 19.62 24.35
N GLU A 790 17.57 20.39 25.43
CA GLU A 790 16.46 20.81 26.30
C GLU A 790 15.47 21.72 25.58
N ARG A 791 15.96 22.61 24.70
CA ARG A 791 15.07 23.41 23.84
C ARG A 791 14.28 22.54 22.88
N GLY A 792 14.90 21.48 22.35
CA GLY A 792 14.23 20.49 21.52
C GLY A 792 13.12 19.75 22.24
N LEU A 793 13.37 19.32 23.48
CA LEU A 793 12.36 18.66 24.32
C LEU A 793 11.18 19.59 24.64
N ASP A 794 11.45 20.82 25.07
CA ASP A 794 10.42 21.84 25.34
C ASP A 794 9.59 22.13 24.08
N ARG A 795 10.23 22.20 22.90
CA ARG A 795 9.53 22.34 21.61
C ARG A 795 8.66 21.14 21.27
N LEU A 796 9.12 19.90 21.52
CA LEU A 796 8.30 18.70 21.32
C LEU A 796 7.08 18.70 22.22
N GLU A 797 7.26 18.99 23.51
CA GLU A 797 6.18 19.04 24.50
C GLU A 797 5.13 20.10 24.12
N ARG A 798 5.55 21.33 23.82
CA ARG A 798 4.63 22.43 23.45
C ARG A 798 3.89 22.18 22.15
N LEU A 799 4.54 21.52 21.19
CA LEU A 799 3.89 21.13 19.93
C LEU A 799 3.04 19.85 20.10
N GLY A 800 3.06 19.18 21.26
CA GLY A 800 2.41 17.90 21.45
C GLY A 800 2.96 16.83 20.50
N LEU A 801 4.25 16.87 20.22
CA LEU A 801 4.94 15.93 19.36
C LEU A 801 5.69 14.90 20.20
N ALA A 802 5.87 13.73 19.61
CA ALA A 802 6.66 12.64 20.16
C ALA A 802 7.64 12.13 19.11
N CYS A 803 8.83 11.75 19.57
CA CYS A 803 9.92 11.25 18.79
C CYS A 803 10.17 9.78 19.17
N ILE A 804 9.97 8.88 18.22
CA ILE A 804 10.08 7.43 18.41
C ILE A 804 11.28 6.93 17.62
N GLU A 805 12.19 6.22 18.28
CA GLU A 805 13.24 5.48 17.59
C GLU A 805 12.66 4.18 17.01
N VAL A 806 12.82 3.99 15.70
CA VAL A 806 12.48 2.76 14.98
C VAL A 806 13.77 2.28 14.30
N ASN A 807 14.01 0.97 14.20
CA ASN A 807 15.29 0.46 13.69
C ASN A 807 15.74 1.16 12.38
N HIS A 808 16.89 1.82 12.42
CA HIS A 808 17.52 2.64 11.36
C HIS A 808 16.88 4.01 11.05
N GLY A 809 15.99 4.53 11.90
CA GLY A 809 15.37 5.85 11.69
C GLY A 809 14.73 6.45 12.93
N VAL A 810 14.16 7.64 12.76
CA VAL A 810 13.42 8.35 13.81
C VAL A 810 12.06 8.71 13.26
N LEU A 811 10.99 8.31 13.95
CA LEU A 811 9.61 8.64 13.63
C LEU A 811 9.14 9.81 14.49
N LEU A 812 8.72 10.90 13.87
CA LEU A 812 8.03 12.01 14.52
C LEU A 812 6.51 11.80 14.36
N THR A 813 5.78 11.81 15.48
CA THR A 813 4.31 11.68 15.52
C THR A 813 3.74 12.60 16.60
N SER A 814 2.43 12.59 16.84
CA SER A 814 1.82 13.30 17.96
C SER A 814 1.93 12.49 19.25
N SER A 815 2.03 13.15 20.41
CA SER A 815 2.00 12.49 21.72
C SER A 815 0.72 11.66 21.95
N ASP A 816 -0.40 12.07 21.34
CA ASP A 816 -1.68 11.39 21.48
C ASP A 816 -1.68 10.10 20.68
N SER A 817 -1.16 10.16 19.44
CA SER A 817 -0.96 8.96 18.62
C SER A 817 0.01 8.01 19.29
N LEU A 818 1.07 8.53 19.93
CA LEU A 818 2.01 7.74 20.71
C LEU A 818 1.28 6.87 21.74
N SER A 819 0.40 7.50 22.53
CA SER A 819 -0.37 6.84 23.57
C SER A 819 -1.45 5.88 23.04
N ALA A 820 -2.03 6.17 21.87
CA ALA A 820 -3.16 5.43 21.31
C ALA A 820 -2.75 4.25 20.43
N GLN A 821 -1.73 4.39 19.59
CA GLN A 821 -1.36 3.36 18.61
C GLN A 821 -0.39 2.34 19.17
N TRP A 822 0.61 2.77 19.93
CA TRP A 822 1.75 1.90 20.18
C TRP A 822 1.65 1.07 21.46
N HIS A 823 0.69 1.34 22.36
CA HIS A 823 0.39 0.58 23.60
C HIS A 823 1.61 0.16 24.45
N SER A 824 2.80 0.62 24.09
CA SER A 824 4.05 0.38 24.78
C SER A 824 3.95 1.15 26.08
N GLU A 825 4.17 0.46 27.20
CA GLU A 825 4.39 1.14 28.47
C GLU A 825 5.39 2.27 28.20
N PRO A 826 5.00 3.54 28.39
CA PRO A 826 5.88 4.65 28.11
C PRO A 826 7.18 4.39 28.86
N THR A 827 8.29 4.31 28.12
CA THR A 827 9.61 4.13 28.72
C THR A 827 9.79 5.21 29.78
N ARG A 828 10.26 4.83 30.97
CA ARG A 828 10.31 5.64 32.21
C ARG A 828 10.98 7.02 32.09
N GLU A 829 11.56 7.36 30.95
CA GLU A 829 12.52 8.45 30.78
C GLU A 829 11.91 9.74 30.18
N SER A 830 10.83 9.68 29.37
CA SER A 830 10.05 10.85 28.89
C SER A 830 8.83 10.41 28.05
N PRO A 831 7.61 10.99 28.24
CA PRO A 831 6.44 10.59 27.45
C PRO A 831 6.55 10.97 25.97
N TRP A 832 7.51 11.82 25.60
CA TRP A 832 7.76 12.31 24.23
C TRP A 832 8.87 11.56 23.51
N LEU A 833 9.59 10.66 24.19
CA LEU A 833 10.71 9.89 23.63
C LEU A 833 10.53 8.40 23.92
N GLN A 834 10.38 7.61 22.85
CA GLN A 834 10.27 6.16 22.97
C GLN A 834 11.21 5.44 22.00
N ARG A 835 11.51 4.17 22.31
CA ARG A 835 12.24 3.27 21.42
C ARG A 835 11.39 2.04 21.17
N LEU A 836 11.23 1.65 19.90
CA LEU A 836 10.56 0.43 19.47
C LEU A 836 11.60 -0.57 18.95
N PRO A 837 12.21 -1.40 19.84
CA PRO A 837 13.37 -2.23 19.49
C PRO A 837 13.08 -3.32 18.44
N GLU A 838 11.82 -3.73 18.29
CA GLU A 838 11.40 -4.84 17.42
C GLU A 838 10.74 -4.41 16.10
N HIS A 839 10.64 -3.11 15.85
CA HIS A 839 9.93 -2.57 14.68
C HIS A 839 10.91 -1.98 13.66
N LYS A 840 10.60 -2.10 12.35
CA LYS A 840 11.37 -1.47 11.26
C LYS A 840 10.44 -0.61 10.42
N VAL A 841 10.98 0.45 9.80
CA VAL A 841 10.24 1.15 8.73
C VAL A 841 10.61 0.52 7.40
N VAL A 842 9.64 -0.09 6.71
CA VAL A 842 9.80 -0.62 5.36
C VAL A 842 8.77 0.09 4.49
N THR A 843 9.22 0.62 3.34
CA THR A 843 8.34 1.24 2.33
C THR A 843 7.28 2.18 2.92
N SER A 844 7.70 3.15 3.74
CA SER A 844 6.81 4.16 4.36
C SER A 844 5.75 3.57 5.31
N ARG A 845 5.97 2.39 5.90
CA ARG A 845 5.14 1.87 7.01
C ARG A 845 6.02 1.30 8.11
N VAL A 846 5.58 1.41 9.36
CA VAL A 846 6.19 0.63 10.45
C VAL A 846 5.74 -0.82 10.26
N VAL A 847 6.65 -1.77 10.30
CA VAL A 847 6.36 -3.21 10.27
C VAL A 847 6.86 -3.86 11.56
N ASP A 848 6.12 -4.87 12.04
CA ASP A 848 6.57 -5.75 13.12
C ASP A 848 7.69 -6.69 12.66
N THR A 849 8.14 -7.57 13.57
CA THR A 849 9.15 -8.60 13.29
C THR A 849 8.72 -9.62 12.24
N GLN A 850 7.41 -9.73 11.96
CA GLN A 850 6.82 -10.64 10.96
C GLN A 850 6.58 -9.96 9.61
N GLY A 851 6.85 -8.65 9.49
CA GLY A 851 6.64 -7.88 8.26
C GLY A 851 5.23 -7.33 8.11
N ASN A 852 4.37 -7.43 9.13
CA ASN A 852 3.01 -6.90 9.07
C ASN A 852 3.02 -5.38 9.28
N PRO A 853 2.33 -4.59 8.45
CA PRO A 853 2.26 -3.14 8.62
C PRO A 853 1.45 -2.76 9.87
N ILE A 854 2.07 -1.96 10.74
CA ILE A 854 1.52 -1.33 11.93
C ILE A 854 1.42 0.18 11.67
N GLY A 855 0.21 0.72 11.76
CA GLY A 855 -0.04 2.16 11.65
C GLY A 855 -0.18 2.70 10.21
N PRO A 856 -0.46 4.01 10.09
CA PRO A 856 -0.67 4.68 8.81
C PRO A 856 0.61 4.79 7.96
N PRO A 857 0.49 5.10 6.66
CA PRO A 857 1.65 5.41 5.84
C PRO A 857 2.39 6.65 6.39
N LEU A 858 3.68 6.46 6.65
CA LEU A 858 4.64 7.48 7.05
C LEU A 858 5.18 8.21 5.82
N LEU A 859 5.46 9.49 5.95
CA LEU A 859 6.17 10.25 4.92
C LEU A 859 7.64 10.38 5.30
N PRO A 860 8.58 10.16 4.37
CA PRO A 860 9.95 10.60 4.60
C PRO A 860 9.97 12.13 4.71
N LEU A 861 10.88 12.67 5.53
CA LEU A 861 10.93 14.09 5.86
C LEU A 861 10.92 15.01 4.62
N ASP A 862 11.62 14.64 3.55
CA ASP A 862 11.72 15.39 2.30
C ASP A 862 10.40 15.41 1.51
N ALA A 863 9.61 14.33 1.56
CA ALA A 863 8.27 14.29 0.99
C ALA A 863 7.30 15.10 1.85
N TRP A 864 7.42 15.01 3.19
CA TRP A 864 6.61 15.82 4.09
C TRP A 864 6.90 17.32 3.94
N GLN A 865 8.16 17.74 3.79
CA GLN A 865 8.53 19.14 3.54
C GLN A 865 7.88 19.72 2.26
N ARG A 866 7.58 18.86 1.28
CA ARG A 866 6.88 19.21 0.04
C ARG A 866 5.36 19.21 0.18
N THR A 867 4.82 18.77 1.32
CA THR A 867 3.38 18.87 1.58
C THR A 867 3.00 20.32 1.82
N HIS A 868 2.02 20.80 1.04
CA HIS A 868 1.43 22.11 1.25
C HIS A 868 0.56 22.06 2.49
N PHE A 869 1.07 22.62 3.59
CA PHE A 869 0.25 22.91 4.75
C PHE A 869 -0.52 24.21 4.50
N PRO A 870 -1.84 24.23 4.68
CA PRO A 870 -2.67 25.33 4.18
C PRO A 870 -2.46 26.65 4.94
N TRP A 871 -2.12 26.60 6.23
CA TRP A 871 -1.88 27.80 7.04
C TRP A 871 -0.42 28.26 6.98
N GLN A 872 -0.19 29.47 6.49
CA GLN A 872 1.10 30.16 6.63
C GLN A 872 1.05 31.01 7.89
N VAL A 873 1.66 30.53 8.98
CA VAL A 873 1.67 31.30 10.22
C VAL A 873 2.87 32.24 10.23
N ALA A 874 2.62 33.52 9.98
CA ALA A 874 3.57 34.57 10.32
C ALA A 874 3.31 35.00 11.75
N PHE A 875 4.10 34.51 12.69
CA PHE A 875 4.06 35.02 14.07
C PHE A 875 4.75 36.37 14.10
N SER A 876 4.18 37.32 14.82
CA SER A 876 4.93 38.52 15.21
C SER A 876 6.06 38.08 16.15
N ASP A 877 7.31 38.48 15.87
CA ASP A 877 8.56 38.27 16.66
C ASP A 877 8.48 38.83 18.12
N ARG A 878 7.29 39.19 18.58
CA ARG A 878 7.03 39.76 19.91
C ARG A 878 6.12 38.82 20.68
N SER A 879 6.63 37.67 21.08
CA SER A 879 6.16 37.09 22.34
C SER A 879 6.47 38.13 23.43
N PRO A 880 5.56 38.45 24.36
CA PRO A 880 5.93 39.30 25.49
C PRO A 880 7.15 38.68 26.16
N ASP A 881 8.18 39.47 26.50
CA ASP A 881 9.35 38.99 27.24
C ASP A 881 8.87 38.25 28.49
N ILE A 882 8.72 36.93 28.40
CA ILE A 882 8.36 36.09 29.53
C ILE A 882 9.59 36.12 30.41
N ALA A 883 9.49 36.84 31.52
CA ALA A 883 10.58 36.92 32.47
C ALA A 883 10.99 35.50 32.89
N ALA A 884 12.29 35.26 33.07
CA ALA A 884 12.79 33.96 33.49
C ALA A 884 12.02 33.44 34.72
N GLY A 885 11.52 32.19 34.66
CA GLY A 885 10.88 31.49 35.77
C GLY A 885 9.37 31.29 35.70
N TRP A 886 8.67 31.81 34.69
CA TRP A 886 7.24 31.49 34.52
C TRP A 886 7.03 30.01 34.19
N GLN A 887 5.89 29.46 34.63
CA GLN A 887 5.50 28.07 34.40
C GLN A 887 4.28 28.03 33.49
N ALA A 888 4.32 27.17 32.47
CA ALA A 888 3.19 26.91 31.58
C ALA A 888 2.41 25.67 32.04
N HIS A 889 1.09 25.74 31.97
CA HIS A 889 0.19 24.62 32.22
C HIS A 889 -0.84 24.52 31.10
N SER A 890 -0.88 23.39 30.40
CA SER A 890 -1.86 23.12 29.34
C SER A 890 -3.11 22.43 29.90
N PHE A 891 -4.28 22.88 29.47
CA PHE A 891 -5.57 22.34 29.86
C PHE A 891 -6.39 21.93 28.62
N ASP A 892 -7.05 20.78 28.73
CA ASP A 892 -8.11 20.41 27.80
C ASP A 892 -9.42 21.09 28.25
N LEU A 893 -9.85 22.04 27.45
CA LEU A 893 -11.03 22.87 27.68
C LEU A 893 -12.34 22.08 27.67
N ALA A 894 -12.36 20.87 27.09
CA ALA A 894 -13.53 20.01 27.18
C ALA A 894 -13.82 19.59 28.64
N ARG A 895 -12.80 19.59 29.51
CA ARG A 895 -12.90 19.05 30.88
C ARG A 895 -12.74 20.09 31.98
N THR A 896 -12.00 21.18 31.73
CA THR A 896 -11.65 22.16 32.76
C THR A 896 -12.08 23.57 32.35
N LYS A 897 -13.07 24.12 33.07
CA LYS A 897 -13.56 25.50 32.87
C LYS A 897 -13.05 26.50 33.91
N THR A 898 -12.52 25.98 35.02
CA THR A 898 -12.02 26.78 36.13
C THR A 898 -10.71 26.21 36.62
N ILE A 899 -9.70 27.06 36.78
CA ILE A 899 -8.44 26.72 37.44
C ILE A 899 -8.36 27.42 38.78
N THR A 900 -7.63 26.83 39.71
CA THR A 900 -7.44 27.42 41.03
C THR A 900 -6.01 27.89 41.17
N VAL A 901 -5.82 29.18 41.38
CA VAL A 901 -4.50 29.83 41.53
C VAL A 901 -4.28 30.16 43.00
N TYR A 902 -3.09 29.90 43.53
CA TYR A 902 -2.69 30.27 44.89
C TYR A 902 -1.29 30.88 44.96
N ARG A 903 -1.05 31.70 45.99
CA ARG A 903 0.27 32.31 46.23
C ARG A 903 1.20 31.31 46.92
N ARG A 904 2.22 30.86 46.21
CA ARG A 904 3.18 29.86 46.72
C ARG A 904 3.87 30.35 48.00
N THR A 905 4.32 31.60 48.02
CA THR A 905 5.01 32.23 49.17
C THR A 905 4.18 32.22 50.46
N LEU A 906 2.87 32.47 50.38
CA LEU A 906 1.98 32.42 51.54
C LEU A 906 1.88 31.00 52.10
N PHE A 907 1.71 30.00 51.22
CA PHE A 907 1.61 28.61 51.65
C PHE A 907 2.94 28.08 52.19
N TRP A 908 4.08 28.57 51.71
CA TRP A 908 5.38 28.34 52.36
C TRP A 908 5.43 28.93 53.77
N LEU A 909 5.04 30.19 53.95
CA LEU A 909 4.97 30.83 55.28
C LEU A 909 4.05 30.06 56.24
N LEU A 910 2.87 29.65 55.77
CA LEU A 910 1.96 28.81 56.54
C LEU A 910 2.58 27.45 56.88
N SER A 911 3.32 26.85 55.94
CA SER A 911 4.01 25.57 56.17
C SER A 911 5.08 25.70 57.24
N TYR A 912 5.92 26.75 57.20
CA TYR A 912 6.91 27.00 58.25
C TYR A 912 6.28 27.25 59.61
N ALA A 913 5.22 28.06 59.67
CA ALA A 913 4.48 28.31 60.90
C ALA A 913 3.88 27.01 61.47
N ALA A 914 3.29 26.18 60.60
CA ALA A 914 2.70 24.91 60.96
C ALA A 914 3.74 23.88 61.44
N PHE A 915 4.90 23.81 60.77
CA PHE A 915 6.04 23.00 61.20
C PHE A 915 6.50 23.36 62.62
N LEU A 916 6.76 24.64 62.87
CA LEU A 916 7.24 25.12 64.16
C LEU A 916 6.20 24.89 65.26
N ALA A 917 4.92 25.15 64.97
CA ALA A 917 3.82 24.91 65.89
C ALA A 917 3.68 23.41 66.22
N ALA A 918 3.73 22.53 65.21
CA ALA A 918 3.65 21.08 65.40
C ALA A 918 4.87 20.55 66.18
N MET A 919 6.07 21.06 65.90
CA MET A 919 7.29 20.71 66.62
C MET A 919 7.21 21.10 68.10
N ALA A 920 6.84 22.35 68.40
CA ALA A 920 6.70 22.85 69.77
C ALA A 920 5.60 22.08 70.53
N THR A 921 4.46 21.86 69.88
CA THR A 921 3.33 21.12 70.47
C THR A 921 3.71 19.68 70.77
N ASN A 922 4.39 18.99 69.86
CA ASN A 922 4.74 17.59 70.06
C ASN A 922 5.90 17.40 71.05
N TYR A 923 6.84 18.34 71.08
CA TYR A 923 7.87 18.42 72.12
C TYR A 923 7.22 18.55 73.52
N TRP A 924 6.28 19.48 73.67
CA TRP A 924 5.54 19.69 74.92
C TRP A 924 4.68 18.47 75.30
N LEU A 925 3.92 17.92 74.35
CA LEU A 925 3.12 16.70 74.56
C LEU A 925 3.99 15.52 74.97
N LYS A 926 5.17 15.35 74.38
CA LYS A 926 6.09 14.27 74.74
C LYS A 926 6.61 14.42 76.17
N GLN A 927 6.84 15.65 76.65
CA GLN A 927 7.26 15.87 78.05
C GLN A 927 6.15 15.55 79.05
N ARG A 928 4.90 15.93 78.74
CA ARG A 928 3.78 15.82 79.68
C ARG A 928 2.99 14.51 79.57
N HIS A 929 2.87 13.98 78.35
CA HIS A 929 2.01 12.85 77.99
C HIS A 929 2.63 11.98 76.88
N ALA A 930 3.66 11.21 77.23
CA ALA A 930 4.44 10.42 76.27
C ALA A 930 3.63 9.44 75.39
N ARG A 931 2.42 9.02 75.79
CA ARG A 931 1.55 8.16 74.96
C ARG A 931 0.74 8.94 73.92
N ARG A 932 0.49 10.24 74.13
CA ARG A 932 -0.37 11.06 73.24
C ARG A 932 0.42 11.75 72.13
N CYS A 933 1.75 11.76 72.18
CA CYS A 933 2.59 12.43 71.19
C CYS A 933 2.59 11.76 69.78
N LEU A 934 2.06 10.52 69.67
CA LEU A 934 1.85 9.86 68.38
C LEU A 934 0.53 10.26 67.70
N LEU A 935 -0.41 10.90 68.42
CA LEU A 935 -1.68 11.31 67.83
C LEU A 935 -1.53 12.46 66.84
N LEU A 936 -0.62 13.41 67.11
CA LEU A 936 -0.39 14.57 66.24
C LEU A 936 0.15 14.19 64.84
N PRO A 937 1.19 13.33 64.70
CA PRO A 937 1.61 12.88 63.38
C PRO A 937 0.55 12.00 62.70
N GLY A 938 -0.18 11.16 63.46
CA GLY A 938 -1.29 10.36 62.91
C GLY A 938 -2.44 11.22 62.34
N LEU A 939 -2.84 12.27 63.06
CA LEU A 939 -3.85 13.23 62.59
C LEU A 939 -3.34 14.06 61.41
N SER A 940 -2.05 14.42 61.39
CA SER A 940 -1.46 15.17 60.27
C SER A 940 -1.38 14.31 59.00
N ILE A 941 -1.08 13.01 59.13
CA ILE A 941 -1.16 12.02 58.06
C ILE A 941 -2.60 11.87 57.54
N ALA A 942 -3.59 11.76 58.43
CA ALA A 942 -4.99 11.69 58.05
C ALA A 942 -5.46 12.97 57.33
N ALA A 943 -5.06 14.14 57.84
CA ALA A 943 -5.35 15.42 57.19
C ALA A 943 -4.73 15.49 55.79
N MET A 944 -3.48 15.08 55.62
CA MET A 944 -2.80 15.06 54.32
C MET A 944 -3.54 14.27 53.23
N LEU A 945 -4.24 13.20 53.62
CA LEU A 945 -5.06 12.39 52.71
C LEU A 945 -6.38 13.09 52.32
N LEU A 946 -6.82 14.07 53.10
CA LEU A 946 -8.12 14.75 52.94
C LEU A 946 -8.01 16.15 52.32
N VAL A 947 -6.94 16.90 52.56
CA VAL A 947 -6.86 18.30 52.14
C VAL A 947 -6.44 18.46 50.67
N GLU A 948 -6.85 19.55 50.01
CA GLU A 948 -6.49 19.85 48.63
C GLU A 948 -4.98 20.15 48.44
N ALA A 949 -4.51 20.12 47.19
CA ALA A 949 -3.10 20.26 46.82
C ALA A 949 -2.32 21.41 47.50
N PRO A 950 -2.83 22.65 47.61
CA PRO A 950 -2.09 23.75 48.24
C PRO A 950 -1.84 23.56 49.74
N TRP A 951 -2.73 22.85 50.45
CA TRP A 951 -2.56 22.55 51.88
C TRP A 951 -1.64 21.36 52.16
N LEU A 952 -1.24 20.64 51.11
CA LEU A 952 -0.36 19.49 51.22
C LEU A 952 0.96 19.85 51.91
N ALA A 953 1.60 20.95 51.47
CA ALA A 953 2.83 21.45 52.05
C ALA A 953 2.68 21.74 53.56
N VAL A 954 1.56 22.34 53.96
CA VAL A 954 1.26 22.67 55.36
C VAL A 954 1.11 21.40 56.20
N THR A 955 0.37 20.40 55.70
CA THR A 955 0.19 19.11 56.40
C THR A 955 1.48 18.29 56.47
N GLN A 956 2.31 18.29 55.42
CA GLN A 956 3.63 17.66 55.44
C GLN A 956 4.56 18.35 56.44
N ALA A 957 4.54 19.67 56.48
CA ALA A 957 5.29 20.46 57.44
C ALA A 957 4.86 20.14 58.88
N CYS A 958 3.56 19.95 59.15
CA CYS A 958 3.06 19.45 60.43
C CYS A 958 3.61 18.06 60.78
N ILE A 959 3.64 17.12 59.83
CA ILE A 959 4.18 15.76 60.05
C ILE A 959 5.66 15.84 60.45
N TRP A 960 6.48 16.54 59.67
CA TRP A 960 7.91 16.67 59.94
C TRP A 960 8.19 17.41 61.23
N GLY A 961 7.46 18.50 61.49
CA GLY A 961 7.54 19.23 62.75
C GLY A 961 7.23 18.33 63.93
N ALA A 962 6.13 17.56 63.85
CA ALA A 962 5.75 16.59 64.88
C ALA A 962 6.82 15.51 65.08
N LEU A 963 7.38 14.92 64.02
CA LEU A 963 8.42 13.89 64.12
C LEU A 963 9.71 14.44 64.75
N ILE A 964 10.16 15.63 64.36
CA ILE A 964 11.33 16.27 64.95
C ILE A 964 11.07 16.60 66.42
N GLY A 965 9.88 17.11 66.76
CA GLY A 965 9.47 17.33 68.16
C GLY A 965 9.53 16.05 69.02
N LEU A 966 9.31 14.87 68.44
CA LEU A 966 9.53 13.58 69.11
C LEU A 966 11.01 13.26 69.30
N LEU A 967 11.91 13.70 68.43
CA LEU A 967 13.33 13.36 68.50
C LEU A 967 14.10 14.28 69.47
N VAL A 968 13.77 15.58 69.51
CA VAL A 968 14.48 16.59 70.31
C VAL A 968 14.68 16.19 71.79
N PRO A 969 13.70 15.64 72.54
CA PRO A 969 13.91 15.27 73.94
C PRO A 969 14.86 14.07 74.15
N ARG A 970 15.02 13.20 73.15
CA ARG A 970 15.98 12.09 73.21
C ARG A 970 17.41 12.60 73.01
N MET A 971 17.57 13.64 72.20
CA MET A 971 18.85 14.31 71.97
C MET A 971 19.24 15.18 73.17
N SER A 972 18.29 15.87 73.80
CA SER A 972 18.58 16.73 74.97
C SER A 972 18.90 15.94 76.25
N ARG A 973 18.36 14.73 76.43
CA ARG A 973 18.62 13.89 77.62
C ARG A 973 19.98 13.17 77.61
N ARG A 974 20.72 13.18 76.49
CA ARG A 974 22.08 12.61 76.41
C ARG A 974 23.20 13.62 76.67
N ALA A 975 22.86 14.88 76.95
CA ALA A 975 23.82 15.93 77.25
C ALA A 975 24.05 16.10 78.75
N ALA A 976 24.66 15.09 79.37
CA ALA A 976 25.54 15.31 80.52
C ALA A 976 26.72 14.32 80.44
N PRO A 977 27.66 14.49 79.49
CA PRO A 977 28.98 13.92 79.69
C PRO A 977 29.65 14.64 80.88
N PRO A 978 30.41 13.93 81.73
CA PRO A 978 31.22 14.59 82.74
C PRO A 978 32.16 15.58 82.07
N VAL A 979 32.33 16.75 82.68
CA VAL A 979 33.11 17.89 82.18
C VAL A 979 34.57 17.47 81.96
N SER A 980 34.90 16.99 80.75
CA SER A 980 36.21 17.17 80.12
C SER A 980 36.15 16.73 78.65
N ARG A 981 36.49 17.66 77.76
CA ARG A 981 36.57 17.52 76.28
C ARG A 981 35.24 17.27 75.55
N ILE A 982 34.49 18.35 75.36
CA ILE A 982 33.51 18.44 74.27
C ILE A 982 34.30 18.55 72.96
N SER A 983 34.35 17.47 72.18
CA SER A 983 34.90 17.50 70.83
C SER A 983 33.92 18.23 69.89
N THR A 984 34.48 19.01 68.97
CA THR A 984 33.84 19.70 67.83
C THR A 984 32.86 18.84 67.03
N VAL A 985 32.96 17.51 67.14
CA VAL A 985 32.11 16.52 66.48
C VAL A 985 30.64 16.58 66.92
N THR A 986 30.34 16.91 68.18
CA THR A 986 28.94 17.00 68.62
C THR A 986 28.25 18.26 68.11
N ARG A 987 28.94 19.42 68.07
CA ARG A 987 28.39 20.62 67.41
C ARG A 987 28.19 20.40 65.91
N ALA A 988 29.12 19.70 65.25
CA ALA A 988 28.98 19.33 63.84
C ALA A 988 27.78 18.40 63.60
N ALA A 989 27.48 17.46 64.50
CA ALA A 989 26.31 16.58 64.38
C ALA A 989 24.98 17.33 64.58
N TRP A 990 24.93 18.32 65.47
CA TRP A 990 23.75 19.18 65.64
C TRP A 990 23.53 20.09 64.43
N VAL A 991 24.61 20.68 63.89
CA VAL A 991 24.54 21.45 62.64
C VAL A 991 24.17 20.55 61.47
N ALA A 992 24.76 19.36 61.36
CA ALA A 992 24.44 18.40 60.29
C ALA A 992 22.99 17.89 60.37
N THR A 993 22.44 17.63 61.57
CA THR A 993 21.04 17.18 61.69
C THR A 993 20.05 18.33 61.43
N GLY A 994 20.38 19.54 61.87
CA GLY A 994 19.62 20.75 61.52
C GLY A 994 19.69 21.08 60.03
N VAL A 995 20.86 20.90 59.41
CA VAL A 995 21.08 21.07 57.97
C VAL A 995 20.41 19.96 57.18
N ILE A 996 20.43 18.70 57.61
CA ILE A 996 19.71 17.59 56.94
C ILE A 996 18.20 17.78 57.07
N ALA A 997 17.68 18.20 58.23
CA ALA A 997 16.26 18.52 58.38
C ALA A 997 15.85 19.75 57.56
N ALA A 998 16.73 20.77 57.48
CA ALA A 998 16.53 21.91 56.60
C ALA A 998 16.54 21.49 55.13
N VAL A 999 17.55 20.74 54.68
CA VAL A 999 17.70 20.23 53.30
C VAL A 999 16.55 19.30 52.90
N LEU A 1000 16.08 18.42 53.80
CA LEU A 1000 14.93 17.54 53.54
C LEU A 1000 13.58 18.27 53.51
N CYS A 1001 13.49 19.46 54.12
CA CYS A 1001 12.33 20.35 54.01
C CYS A 1001 12.47 21.36 52.85
N TRP A 1002 13.53 21.28 52.04
CA TRP A 1002 13.94 22.31 51.08
C TRP A 1002 14.28 21.72 49.69
N PRO A 1003 13.36 21.01 49.02
CA PRO A 1003 13.68 20.34 47.75
C PRO A 1003 13.63 21.29 46.54
N ASP A 1004 12.81 22.34 46.59
CA ASP A 1004 12.43 23.11 45.40
C ASP A 1004 13.42 24.22 44.99
N TRP A 1005 14.52 24.42 45.74
CA TRP A 1005 15.51 25.47 45.45
C TRP A 1005 16.78 24.93 44.78
N ILE A 1006 16.94 23.60 44.68
CA ILE A 1006 18.11 22.98 44.04
C ILE A 1006 17.85 22.73 42.53
N SER A 1007 16.63 22.95 42.04
CA SER A 1007 16.21 22.67 40.65
C SER A 1007 15.54 23.82 39.89
N SER A 1008 15.63 25.07 40.39
CA SER A 1008 15.52 26.25 39.51
C SER A 1008 16.93 26.79 39.26
N PRO A 1009 17.21 27.45 38.13
CA PRO A 1009 18.50 28.11 37.92
C PRO A 1009 18.84 29.08 39.05
#